data_AF-A0A9D8FYC4-F1
#
_entry.id   AF-A0A9D8FYC4-F1
#
_cell.length_a   1.000
_cell.length_b   1.000
_cell.length_c   1.000
_cell.angle_alpha   90.00
_cell.angle_beta   90.00
_cell.angle_gamma   90.00
#
_symmetry.space_group_name_H-M   'P 1'
#
loop_
_entity.id
_entity.type
_entity.pdbx_description
1 polymer ?
#
loop_
_entity_poly.entity_id
_entity_poly.type
_entity_poly.pdbx_seq_one_letter_code
_entity_poly.pdbx_strand_id
1 'polypeptide(L)'
;MFAPSNCSSAQAFFCWASLEPEGCCWGFSRSIFRSARAVKCDRRMKWLKLLALGVLALGGCTTIAQPPRSADPIPEFVDQKSDTRFKLFVSADGWYRVIAADLKNAGANIAQLDAATLQLFRGERAIPARVRGAGADLAFEFYGQASDSPYSNFSVYWVTWGQQPAAPMRETSAAMARAAPQESFASALHLERPTLYLPQFGDADAPWFWQALVAPMTTTITMTLPAAMPAPAQLRVHLWGSTQDAVNPDHHLRAFFNDTRVADEKWDGQGARTITATIPANAIRAGENSLQLVTPGDTGAQAEIVLLRALDLAYTRRLIAHNDQIEFAAGAGAYRVEGFSGDAIDLFDITDPFAVTRVTNGTIAARALTFASDAPSPRRWLAVGPNAAKPVAHIVPMSASDLRAPDLSADYLIITHASRDFTHALRPLVEWRARAGLRVRVVTTTQVYDTFGYGEESPMAIRAFLEWARQNWQAPALRFVLLVGKASYDYRDYQQGANKNLVPTFLVKTPHLNQAASDNWFVAPDDQTGHPALAIGRIPAQTAEQVARVVSKTIAYESSLRARAEWHHRALFIADDKEPQFVSMSDALIAQLPSGVVAQKTYLADHRGDVNAARGEMLARWNEGARWVAYIGHGSIDTWAEGPLFSVEHLGALKNGARTPILFTPTCLDGFFYHPQKNSLAEELLFKRDGGIVAGLVPTGLSVPQAQEELMRALFAELSGNPAASLGEAIARAKRKVDGKSPETREVIDTFVWLGDPALRVLRDK
;
A
#
# COMPACT_ATOMS: atom_id res chain seq x y z
N MET A 1 23.15 38.79 18.83
CA MET A 1 21.96 38.12 19.38
C MET A 1 20.75 38.68 18.66
N PHE A 2 20.18 37.91 17.73
CA PHE A 2 18.82 37.92 17.18
C PHE A 2 18.92 37.09 15.89
N ALA A 3 18.39 35.87 15.95
CA ALA A 3 18.33 34.91 14.85
C ALA A 3 17.19 35.30 13.89
N PRO A 4 17.33 35.12 12.57
CA PRO A 4 16.19 35.12 11.69
C PRO A 4 15.50 33.76 11.73
N SER A 5 14.20 33.84 11.98
CA SER A 5 13.19 32.81 12.05
C SER A 5 12.98 32.04 10.75
N ASN A 6 12.91 30.71 10.88
CA ASN A 6 12.11 29.73 10.15
C ASN A 6 11.46 30.18 8.83
N CYS A 7 12.09 29.85 7.71
CA CYS A 7 11.33 29.46 6.52
C CYS A 7 10.78 28.04 6.78
N SER A 8 9.46 27.91 6.88
CA SER A 8 8.82 26.61 7.06
C SER A 8 9.06 25.72 5.84
N SER A 9 9.37 24.45 6.08
CA SER A 9 9.50 23.37 5.08
C SER A 9 8.25 23.14 4.22
N ALA A 10 7.12 23.78 4.54
CA ALA A 10 5.88 23.69 3.79
C ALA A 10 5.96 24.36 2.41
N GLN A 11 6.67 25.50 2.28
CA GLN A 11 6.77 26.22 1.00
C GLN A 11 7.64 25.50 -0.04
N ALA A 12 8.69 24.81 0.40
CA ALA A 12 9.57 24.04 -0.50
C ALA A 12 8.86 22.80 -1.10
N PHE A 13 7.90 22.22 -0.38
CA PHE A 13 7.16 21.04 -0.85
C PHE A 13 6.10 21.38 -1.91
N PHE A 14 5.46 22.55 -1.81
CA PHE A 14 4.43 22.98 -2.78
C PHE A 14 4.99 23.25 -4.18
N CYS A 15 6.25 23.67 -4.30
CA CYS A 15 6.91 23.83 -5.61
C CYS A 15 7.07 22.50 -6.38
N TRP A 16 6.88 21.35 -5.74
CA TRP A 16 7.06 20.05 -6.37
C TRP A 16 5.76 19.33 -6.73
N ALA A 17 4.62 19.71 -6.13
CA ALA A 17 3.32 19.06 -6.32
C ALA A 17 2.50 19.64 -7.50
N SER A 18 2.97 20.69 -8.17
CA SER A 18 2.21 21.47 -9.17
C SER A 18 2.67 21.34 -10.62
N LEU A 19 3.44 20.30 -10.99
CA LEU A 19 3.77 20.05 -12.39
C LEU A 19 2.69 19.18 -13.07
N GLU A 20 1.70 19.83 -13.69
CA GLU A 20 0.84 19.22 -14.71
C GLU A 20 1.67 18.89 -15.98
N PRO A 21 1.34 17.83 -16.72
CA PRO A 21 2.07 17.44 -17.92
C PRO A 21 1.48 18.13 -19.16
N GLU A 22 2.09 19.19 -19.66
CA GLU A 22 1.81 19.66 -21.02
C GLU A 22 2.56 18.79 -22.05
N GLY A 23 1.80 18.34 -23.05
CA GLY A 23 2.27 17.47 -24.12
C GLY A 23 2.67 18.19 -25.41
N CYS A 24 2.85 17.34 -26.43
CA CYS A 24 2.99 17.64 -27.85
C CYS A 24 4.28 18.32 -28.34
N CYS A 25 5.20 17.49 -28.85
CA CYS A 25 5.92 17.79 -30.07
C CYS A 25 5.96 16.55 -30.98
N TRP A 26 5.21 16.63 -32.08
CA TRP A 26 5.26 15.76 -33.24
C TRP A 26 6.50 16.05 -34.09
N GLY A 27 7.09 15.03 -34.72
CA GLY A 27 7.79 15.22 -36.00
C GLY A 27 8.91 14.24 -36.37
N PHE A 28 8.55 13.23 -37.18
CA PHE A 28 9.30 12.63 -38.33
C PHE A 28 10.75 12.07 -38.12
N SER A 29 11.25 10.96 -38.69
CA SER A 29 10.91 10.09 -39.82
C SER A 29 11.92 8.91 -39.92
N ARG A 30 11.45 7.68 -40.27
CA ARG A 30 12.01 6.60 -41.16
C ARG A 30 13.51 6.19 -41.06
N SER A 31 13.99 4.94 -41.20
CA SER A 31 13.49 3.64 -41.69
C SER A 31 14.51 2.48 -41.46
N ILE A 32 14.01 1.27 -41.13
CA ILE A 32 14.32 -0.08 -41.68
C ILE A 32 15.76 -0.43 -42.15
N PHE A 33 16.35 -1.50 -41.57
CA PHE A 33 16.85 -2.70 -42.29
C PHE A 33 17.02 -3.92 -41.35
N ARG A 34 17.13 -5.10 -41.98
CA ARG A 34 16.69 -6.45 -41.57
C ARG A 34 17.76 -7.39 -41.00
N SER A 35 17.23 -8.40 -40.29
CA SER A 35 17.50 -9.86 -40.35
C SER A 35 18.67 -10.51 -39.60
N ALA A 36 18.26 -11.58 -38.90
CA ALA A 36 18.99 -12.55 -38.12
C ALA A 36 19.71 -13.62 -38.96
N ARG A 37 20.72 -14.26 -38.34
CA ARG A 37 21.12 -15.66 -38.64
C ARG A 37 21.46 -16.41 -37.36
N ALA A 38 20.96 -17.64 -37.31
CA ALA A 38 21.18 -18.66 -36.30
C ALA A 38 22.46 -19.46 -36.57
N VAL A 39 23.05 -20.06 -35.51
CA VAL A 39 23.99 -21.18 -35.63
C VAL A 39 23.60 -22.28 -34.64
N LYS A 40 23.62 -23.51 -35.16
CA LYS A 40 23.19 -24.77 -34.56
C LYS A 40 24.19 -25.34 -33.55
N CYS A 41 23.62 -26.10 -32.62
CA CYS A 41 24.24 -27.04 -31.69
C CYS A 41 24.57 -28.37 -32.38
N ASP A 42 25.65 -29.05 -32.01
CA ASP A 42 25.91 -30.45 -32.38
C ASP A 42 26.37 -31.30 -31.18
N ARG A 43 25.97 -32.58 -31.23
CA ARG A 43 26.00 -33.64 -30.21
C ARG A 43 27.31 -34.44 -30.19
N ARG A 44 27.58 -35.15 -29.09
CA ARG A 44 27.96 -36.59 -28.97
C ARG A 44 28.15 -36.94 -27.46
N MET A 45 27.43 -37.87 -26.78
CA MET A 45 27.42 -39.37 -26.81
C MET A 45 28.84 -39.98 -26.57
N LYS A 46 29.17 -40.94 -25.66
CA LYS A 46 28.47 -42.04 -24.95
C LYS A 46 29.36 -42.65 -23.80
N TRP A 47 28.73 -43.16 -22.73
CA TRP A 47 28.90 -44.44 -21.95
C TRP A 47 30.27 -44.91 -21.36
N LEU A 48 30.31 -45.34 -20.08
CA LEU A 48 30.30 -46.76 -19.62
C LEU A 48 30.25 -46.92 -18.07
N LYS A 49 29.82 -48.11 -17.61
CA LYS A 49 29.48 -48.55 -16.23
C LYS A 49 30.47 -49.60 -15.69
N LEU A 50 30.46 -49.79 -14.34
CA LEU A 50 30.81 -50.98 -13.52
C LEU A 50 32.33 -51.26 -13.33
N LEU A 51 32.88 -51.78 -12.23
CA LEU A 51 32.38 -52.71 -11.19
C LEU A 51 33.25 -52.62 -9.89
N ALA A 52 32.72 -53.16 -8.79
CA ALA A 52 33.24 -53.14 -7.42
C ALA A 52 34.33 -54.19 -7.10
N LEU A 53 35.05 -53.99 -5.99
CA LEU A 53 35.56 -55.07 -5.11
C LEU A 53 35.98 -54.51 -3.74
N GLY A 54 35.49 -55.16 -2.68
CA GLY A 54 35.75 -54.79 -1.29
C GLY A 54 36.95 -55.51 -0.68
N VAL A 55 37.45 -54.96 0.43
CA VAL A 55 38.32 -55.62 1.40
C VAL A 55 37.90 -55.19 2.81
N LEU A 56 37.91 -56.16 3.73
CA LEU A 56 37.51 -56.11 5.12
C LEU A 56 38.59 -55.53 6.06
N ALA A 57 38.09 -55.04 7.21
CA ALA A 57 38.69 -55.00 8.56
C ALA A 57 39.51 -53.76 8.98
N LEU A 58 38.99 -52.97 9.94
CA LEU A 58 39.35 -52.98 11.37
C LEU A 58 38.75 -51.76 12.10
N GLY A 59 38.56 -51.92 13.42
CA GLY A 59 37.75 -51.07 14.29
C GLY A 59 38.19 -49.61 14.44
N GLY A 60 37.21 -48.77 14.76
CA GLY A 60 37.39 -47.39 15.18
C GLY A 60 36.04 -46.76 15.47
N CYS A 61 35.70 -46.63 16.76
CA CYS A 61 34.50 -45.95 17.21
C CYS A 61 34.66 -44.44 16.96
N THR A 62 34.10 -43.94 15.86
CA THR A 62 33.90 -42.51 15.62
C THR A 62 32.44 -42.32 15.23
N THR A 63 31.73 -41.49 16.00
CA THR A 63 30.41 -40.98 15.65
C THR A 63 30.51 -40.23 14.33
N ILE A 64 30.23 -40.91 13.23
CA ILE A 64 30.04 -40.30 11.91
C ILE A 64 28.77 -39.47 12.01
N ALA A 65 28.94 -38.15 12.02
CA ALA A 65 27.84 -37.22 11.80
C ALA A 65 27.12 -37.64 10.51
N GLN A 66 25.80 -37.84 10.60
CA GLN A 66 24.97 -38.13 9.43
C GLN A 66 25.26 -37.09 8.34
N PRO A 67 25.36 -37.50 7.06
CA PRO A 67 25.41 -36.53 5.98
C PRO A 67 24.17 -35.62 6.08
N PRO A 68 24.29 -34.32 5.73
CA PRO A 68 23.14 -33.43 5.74
C PRO A 68 22.03 -34.09 4.93
N ARG A 69 20.82 -34.18 5.50
CA ARG A 69 19.61 -34.62 4.80
C ARG A 69 19.62 -33.96 3.43
N SER A 70 19.49 -34.76 2.37
CA SER A 70 19.20 -34.25 1.04
C SER A 70 18.08 -33.22 1.19
N ALA A 71 18.33 -31.99 0.78
CA ALA A 71 17.31 -30.95 0.80
C ALA A 71 16.06 -31.53 0.15
N ASP A 72 14.93 -31.51 0.87
CA ASP A 72 13.65 -31.87 0.27
C ASP A 72 13.53 -31.08 -1.04
N PRO A 73 13.09 -31.72 -2.14
CA PRO A 73 12.93 -31.01 -3.40
C PRO A 73 12.07 -29.77 -3.13
N ILE A 74 12.60 -28.59 -3.47
CA ILE A 74 11.87 -27.32 -3.35
C ILE A 74 10.54 -27.54 -4.07
N PRO A 75 9.40 -27.50 -3.37
CA PRO A 75 8.11 -27.73 -4.01
C PRO A 75 7.98 -26.77 -5.18
N GLU A 76 7.57 -27.28 -6.35
CA GLU A 76 7.15 -26.42 -7.43
C GLU A 76 6.09 -25.47 -6.85
N PHE A 77 6.27 -24.15 -7.01
CA PHE A 77 5.38 -23.13 -6.44
C PHE A 77 4.01 -23.18 -7.13
N VAL A 78 3.20 -24.18 -6.80
CA VAL A 78 1.86 -24.37 -7.33
C VAL A 78 0.87 -23.80 -6.34
N ASP A 79 0.38 -22.60 -6.63
CA ASP A 79 -0.81 -22.07 -5.96
C ASP A 79 -2.00 -22.96 -6.31
N GLN A 80 -2.46 -23.76 -5.35
CA GLN A 80 -3.59 -24.66 -5.54
C GLN A 80 -4.89 -23.85 -5.49
N LYS A 81 -5.52 -23.71 -6.65
CA LYS A 81 -6.78 -22.96 -6.78
C LYS A 81 -7.97 -23.85 -6.47
N SER A 82 -8.94 -23.32 -5.71
CA SER A 82 -10.23 -23.97 -5.52
C SER A 82 -11.07 -23.93 -6.81
N ASP A 83 -11.85 -24.98 -7.05
CA ASP A 83 -12.85 -25.09 -8.13
C ASP A 83 -14.30 -24.85 -7.65
N THR A 84 -14.49 -24.65 -6.35
CA THR A 84 -15.79 -24.52 -5.66
C THR A 84 -15.89 -23.35 -4.69
N ARG A 85 -14.82 -22.54 -4.56
CA ARG A 85 -14.79 -21.34 -3.70
C ARG A 85 -14.09 -20.18 -4.38
N PHE A 86 -14.81 -19.06 -4.53
CA PHE A 86 -14.38 -17.90 -5.30
C PHE A 86 -14.62 -16.60 -4.55
N LYS A 87 -13.73 -15.62 -4.78
CA LYS A 87 -13.87 -14.22 -4.39
C LYS A 87 -14.60 -13.46 -5.49
N LEU A 88 -15.54 -12.62 -5.09
CA LEU A 88 -16.26 -11.66 -5.91
C LEU A 88 -15.88 -10.26 -5.44
N PHE A 89 -15.34 -9.44 -6.34
CA PHE A 89 -14.88 -8.09 -6.02
C PHE A 89 -15.98 -7.08 -6.33
N VAL A 90 -16.45 -6.38 -5.29
CA VAL A 90 -17.54 -5.39 -5.35
C VAL A 90 -16.96 -3.99 -5.18
N SER A 91 -17.19 -3.11 -6.17
CA SER A 91 -16.60 -1.76 -6.22
C SER A 91 -17.46 -0.65 -5.63
N ALA A 92 -18.77 -0.85 -5.50
CA ALA A 92 -19.71 0.18 -5.06
C ALA A 92 -20.96 -0.43 -4.45
N ASP A 93 -21.68 0.32 -3.61
CA ASP A 93 -23.01 -0.06 -3.13
C ASP A 93 -23.97 -0.33 -4.31
N GLY A 94 -24.80 -1.37 -4.21
CA GLY A 94 -25.90 -1.61 -5.15
C GLY A 94 -26.21 -3.08 -5.41
N TRP A 95 -27.08 -3.32 -6.40
CA TRP A 95 -27.55 -4.66 -6.75
C TRP A 95 -26.63 -5.34 -7.77
N TYR A 96 -26.07 -6.48 -7.39
CA TYR A 96 -25.14 -7.25 -8.21
C TYR A 96 -25.76 -8.53 -8.72
N ARG A 97 -25.33 -8.97 -9.92
CA ARG A 97 -25.67 -10.27 -10.49
C ARG A 97 -24.41 -11.00 -10.94
N VAL A 98 -24.34 -12.28 -10.61
CA VAL A 98 -23.31 -13.21 -11.09
C VAL A 98 -23.99 -14.36 -11.81
N ILE A 99 -23.49 -14.72 -12.98
CA ILE A 99 -24.01 -15.83 -13.80
C ILE A 99 -23.02 -16.99 -13.85
N ALA A 100 -23.52 -18.20 -14.08
CA ALA A 100 -22.69 -19.41 -14.16
C ALA A 100 -21.56 -19.32 -15.21
N ALA A 101 -21.79 -18.58 -16.31
CA ALA A 101 -20.77 -18.35 -17.33
C ALA A 101 -19.54 -17.58 -16.78
N ASP A 102 -19.74 -16.60 -15.90
CA ASP A 102 -18.66 -15.82 -15.31
C ASP A 102 -17.84 -16.67 -14.33
N LEU A 103 -18.52 -17.50 -13.53
CA LEU A 103 -17.87 -18.48 -12.66
C LEU A 103 -17.04 -19.49 -13.46
N LYS A 104 -17.59 -20.02 -14.56
CA LYS A 104 -16.87 -20.92 -15.47
C LYS A 104 -15.62 -20.26 -16.05
N ASN A 105 -15.72 -19.01 -16.48
CA ASN A 105 -14.58 -18.25 -17.00
C ASN A 105 -13.49 -18.02 -15.94
N ALA A 106 -13.86 -17.94 -14.66
CA ALA A 106 -12.94 -17.88 -13.53
C ALA A 106 -12.34 -19.25 -13.13
N GLY A 107 -12.77 -20.34 -13.76
CA GLY A 107 -12.27 -21.70 -13.53
C GLY A 107 -13.16 -22.59 -12.67
N ALA A 108 -14.41 -22.18 -12.39
CA ALA A 108 -15.35 -23.00 -11.63
C ALA A 108 -15.78 -24.26 -12.37
N ASN A 109 -15.92 -25.36 -11.64
CA ASN A 109 -16.56 -26.56 -12.15
C ASN A 109 -18.09 -26.42 -12.09
N ILE A 110 -18.68 -25.80 -13.11
CA ILE A 110 -20.13 -25.59 -13.21
C ILE A 110 -20.98 -26.87 -13.22
N ALA A 111 -20.40 -28.05 -13.49
CA ALA A 111 -21.13 -29.31 -13.37
C ALA A 111 -21.46 -29.67 -11.91
N GLN A 112 -20.72 -29.12 -10.95
CA GLN A 112 -20.95 -29.28 -9.52
C GLN A 112 -21.72 -28.10 -8.92
N LEU A 113 -22.04 -27.08 -9.70
CA LEU A 113 -22.75 -25.89 -9.23
C LEU A 113 -24.20 -26.25 -8.90
N ASP A 114 -24.54 -26.15 -7.63
CA ASP A 114 -25.88 -26.46 -7.12
C ASP A 114 -26.50 -25.23 -6.44
N ALA A 115 -27.67 -24.83 -6.95
CA ALA A 115 -28.44 -23.70 -6.43
C ALA A 115 -28.84 -23.90 -4.96
N ALA A 116 -29.11 -25.14 -4.54
CA ALA A 116 -29.59 -25.43 -3.19
C ALA A 116 -28.49 -25.28 -2.12
N THR A 117 -27.22 -25.29 -2.52
CA THR A 117 -26.06 -25.20 -1.62
C THR A 117 -25.20 -23.96 -1.86
N LEU A 118 -25.61 -23.05 -2.76
CA LEU A 118 -24.88 -21.81 -3.04
C LEU A 118 -24.95 -20.84 -1.86
N GLN A 119 -23.80 -20.58 -1.25
CA GLN A 119 -23.66 -19.67 -0.11
C GLN A 119 -22.76 -18.49 -0.47
N LEU A 120 -23.12 -17.31 0.02
CA LEU A 120 -22.37 -16.08 -0.13
C LEU A 120 -21.99 -15.53 1.24
N PHE A 121 -20.78 -15.01 1.40
CA PHE A 121 -20.27 -14.46 2.65
C PHE A 121 -19.50 -13.15 2.43
N ARG A 122 -19.51 -12.25 3.41
CA ARG A 122 -18.55 -11.15 3.55
C ARG A 122 -17.92 -11.27 4.93
N GLY A 123 -16.60 -11.46 4.97
CA GLY A 123 -15.93 -11.95 6.18
C GLY A 123 -16.50 -13.31 6.61
N GLU A 124 -16.90 -13.42 7.86
CA GLU A 124 -17.55 -14.62 8.42
C GLU A 124 -19.09 -14.60 8.32
N ARG A 125 -19.68 -13.48 7.88
CA ARG A 125 -21.14 -13.30 7.88
C ARG A 125 -21.74 -13.73 6.56
N ALA A 126 -22.80 -14.53 6.61
CA ALA A 126 -23.57 -14.91 5.43
C ALA A 126 -24.27 -13.69 4.82
N ILE A 127 -24.36 -13.68 3.49
CA ILE A 127 -25.04 -12.65 2.70
C ILE A 127 -26.23 -13.30 1.98
N PRO A 128 -27.46 -12.82 2.18
CA PRO A 128 -28.62 -13.30 1.44
C PRO A 128 -28.44 -13.09 -0.06
N ALA A 129 -28.64 -14.15 -0.84
CA ALA A 129 -28.63 -14.11 -2.28
C ALA A 129 -29.95 -14.65 -2.84
N ARG A 130 -30.45 -14.02 -3.89
CA ARG A 130 -31.58 -14.51 -4.67
C ARG A 130 -31.06 -15.33 -5.83
N VAL A 131 -31.28 -16.64 -5.80
CA VAL A 131 -30.88 -17.57 -6.86
C VAL A 131 -32.01 -17.74 -7.87
N ARG A 132 -31.68 -17.77 -9.16
CA ARG A 132 -32.61 -18.03 -10.28
C ARG A 132 -31.97 -19.01 -11.26
N GLY A 133 -32.80 -19.81 -11.93
CA GLY A 133 -32.33 -20.81 -12.89
C GLY A 133 -31.58 -21.97 -12.23
N ALA A 134 -30.96 -22.81 -13.05
CA ALA A 134 -30.17 -23.97 -12.62
C ALA A 134 -29.09 -24.30 -13.66
N GLY A 135 -28.04 -25.02 -13.24
CA GLY A 135 -26.96 -25.45 -14.12
C GLY A 135 -26.31 -24.27 -14.85
N ALA A 136 -26.27 -24.33 -16.19
CA ALA A 136 -25.68 -23.29 -17.03
C ALA A 136 -26.46 -21.95 -17.03
N ASP A 137 -27.77 -21.99 -16.72
CA ASP A 137 -28.63 -20.81 -16.65
C ASP A 137 -28.71 -20.22 -15.23
N LEU A 138 -27.96 -20.79 -14.28
CA LEU A 138 -27.95 -20.30 -12.91
C LEU A 138 -27.39 -18.88 -12.85
N ALA A 139 -28.14 -18.02 -12.16
CA ALA A 139 -27.70 -16.70 -11.77
C ALA A 139 -28.07 -16.45 -10.31
N PHE A 140 -27.26 -15.68 -9.60
CA PHE A 140 -27.62 -15.20 -8.28
C PHE A 140 -27.41 -13.69 -8.17
N GLU A 141 -28.28 -13.06 -7.40
CA GLU A 141 -28.33 -11.62 -7.21
C GLU A 141 -28.23 -11.27 -5.73
N PHE A 142 -27.49 -10.23 -5.38
CA PHE A 142 -27.30 -9.81 -3.99
C PHE A 142 -27.03 -8.31 -3.89
N TYR A 143 -27.24 -7.74 -2.70
CA TYR A 143 -26.82 -6.38 -2.41
C TYR A 143 -25.35 -6.37 -2.00
N GLY A 144 -24.51 -5.70 -2.79
CA GLY A 144 -23.11 -5.48 -2.48
C GLY A 144 -22.88 -4.09 -1.89
N GLN A 145 -21.85 -3.97 -1.05
CA GLN A 145 -21.40 -2.71 -0.47
C GLN A 145 -20.00 -2.35 -0.97
N ALA A 146 -19.77 -1.05 -1.20
CA ALA A 146 -18.46 -0.47 -1.44
C ALA A 146 -17.48 -0.80 -0.30
N SER A 147 -16.19 -0.75 -0.60
CA SER A 147 -15.13 -0.90 0.39
C SER A 147 -15.07 0.33 1.31
N ASP A 148 -15.15 0.09 2.61
CA ASP A 148 -14.80 1.02 3.67
C ASP A 148 -13.32 0.90 4.08
N SER A 149 -12.59 -0.05 3.50
CA SER A 149 -11.16 -0.22 3.75
C SER A 149 -10.35 0.92 3.11
N PRO A 150 -9.35 1.48 3.82
CA PRO A 150 -8.40 2.42 3.23
C PRO A 150 -7.42 1.72 2.27
N TYR A 151 -7.39 0.38 2.26
CA TYR A 151 -6.38 -0.41 1.55
C TYR A 151 -6.83 -0.99 0.22
N SER A 152 -8.13 -0.99 -0.09
CA SER A 152 -8.66 -1.57 -1.32
C SER A 152 -9.89 -0.83 -1.82
N ASN A 153 -10.04 -0.76 -3.15
CA ASN A 153 -11.25 -0.26 -3.80
C ASN A 153 -12.41 -1.25 -3.78
N PHE A 154 -12.17 -2.49 -3.37
CA PHE A 154 -13.14 -3.57 -3.48
C PHE A 154 -13.45 -4.16 -2.12
N SER A 155 -14.73 -4.34 -1.85
CA SER A 155 -15.19 -5.30 -0.85
C SER A 155 -15.11 -6.69 -1.44
N VAL A 156 -14.65 -7.66 -0.65
CA VAL A 156 -14.54 -9.06 -1.09
C VAL A 156 -15.69 -9.88 -0.53
N TYR A 157 -16.43 -10.53 -1.42
CA TYR A 157 -17.46 -11.50 -1.08
C TYR A 157 -16.99 -12.90 -1.49
N TRP A 158 -17.23 -13.90 -0.66
CA TRP A 158 -16.93 -15.30 -0.95
C TRP A 158 -18.18 -16.04 -1.40
N VAL A 159 -18.13 -16.68 -2.55
CA VAL A 159 -19.15 -17.65 -2.99
C VAL A 159 -18.61 -19.06 -2.91
N THR A 160 -19.44 -19.99 -2.44
CA THR A 160 -19.14 -21.43 -2.39
C THR A 160 -20.41 -22.28 -2.54
N TRP A 161 -20.26 -23.57 -2.86
CA TRP A 161 -21.38 -24.52 -2.98
C TRP A 161 -20.95 -25.95 -2.62
N GLY A 162 -21.93 -26.84 -2.44
CA GLY A 162 -21.74 -28.28 -2.21
C GLY A 162 -21.45 -28.72 -0.77
N GLN A 163 -21.28 -27.79 0.18
CA GLN A 163 -20.97 -28.12 1.58
C GLN A 163 -22.20 -28.14 2.49
N GLN A 164 -23.03 -27.10 2.43
CA GLN A 164 -24.17 -26.89 3.31
C GLN A 164 -25.33 -26.26 2.53
N PRO A 165 -26.59 -26.49 2.92
CA PRO A 165 -27.73 -25.82 2.32
C PRO A 165 -27.60 -24.29 2.41
N ALA A 166 -28.04 -23.60 1.36
CA ALA A 166 -28.15 -22.15 1.34
C ALA A 166 -29.37 -21.69 2.16
N ALA A 167 -29.21 -20.64 2.96
CA ALA A 167 -30.36 -19.95 3.52
C ALA A 167 -31.00 -19.07 2.42
N PRO A 168 -32.29 -19.25 2.08
CA PRO A 168 -32.94 -18.42 1.08
C PRO A 168 -33.04 -16.97 1.58
N MET A 169 -33.02 -16.02 0.65
CA MET A 169 -33.36 -14.63 0.96
C MET A 169 -34.76 -14.57 1.59
N ARG A 170 -34.87 -13.88 2.72
CA ARG A 170 -36.15 -13.72 3.43
C ARG A 170 -37.10 -12.89 2.58
N GLU A 171 -38.39 -13.22 2.64
CA GLU A 171 -39.46 -12.41 2.08
C GLU A 171 -40.37 -11.85 3.19
N THR A 172 -40.83 -10.61 3.00
CA THR A 172 -41.89 -9.96 3.79
C THR A 172 -42.93 -9.37 2.85
N SER A 173 -44.12 -9.06 3.36
CA SER A 173 -45.16 -8.37 2.60
C SER A 173 -45.11 -6.88 2.89
N ALA A 174 -45.35 -6.05 1.88
CA ALA A 174 -45.65 -4.63 2.06
C ALA A 174 -46.88 -4.45 2.96
N ALA A 175 -46.91 -3.34 3.71
CA ALA A 175 -48.05 -2.98 4.53
C ALA A 175 -49.23 -2.49 3.67
N MET A 176 -50.42 -2.43 4.27
CA MET A 176 -51.57 -1.80 3.62
C MET A 176 -51.42 -0.27 3.64
N ALA A 177 -51.62 0.37 2.48
CA ALA A 177 -51.59 1.83 2.38
C ALA A 177 -52.72 2.46 3.22
N ARG A 178 -52.36 3.44 4.06
CA ARG A 178 -53.29 4.21 4.91
C ARG A 178 -53.36 5.70 4.56
N ALA A 179 -52.58 6.14 3.58
CA ALA A 179 -52.45 7.53 3.14
C ALA A 179 -52.10 7.59 1.64
N ALA A 180 -52.17 8.78 1.06
CA ALA A 180 -51.71 9.01 -0.30
C ALA A 180 -50.20 8.71 -0.43
N PRO A 181 -49.74 8.08 -1.53
CA PRO A 181 -48.33 7.82 -1.74
C PRO A 181 -47.50 9.10 -1.83
N GLN A 182 -46.37 9.13 -1.14
CA GLN A 182 -45.35 10.14 -1.32
C GLN A 182 -44.63 9.91 -2.66
N GLU A 183 -44.23 11.00 -3.30
CA GLU A 183 -43.55 11.01 -4.62
C GLU A 183 -42.15 11.64 -4.54
N SER A 184 -41.68 12.00 -3.34
CA SER A 184 -40.36 12.58 -3.10
C SER A 184 -39.79 12.17 -1.75
N PHE A 185 -38.48 12.37 -1.59
CA PHE A 185 -37.74 12.03 -0.39
C PHE A 185 -36.52 12.96 -0.23
N ALA A 186 -35.96 12.99 0.98
CA ALA A 186 -34.69 13.66 1.25
C ALA A 186 -33.53 12.80 0.72
N SER A 187 -32.72 13.36 -0.17
CA SER A 187 -31.56 12.73 -0.78
C SER A 187 -30.28 13.45 -0.35
N ALA A 188 -29.17 12.73 -0.36
CA ALA A 188 -27.84 13.29 -0.16
C ALA A 188 -26.93 12.93 -1.34
N LEU A 189 -25.96 13.79 -1.62
CA LEU A 189 -24.84 13.55 -2.52
C LEU A 189 -23.56 13.87 -1.75
N HIS A 190 -22.63 12.91 -1.72
CA HIS A 190 -21.27 13.12 -1.22
C HIS A 190 -20.30 13.06 -2.42
N LEU A 191 -19.42 14.04 -2.54
CA LEU A 191 -18.36 14.07 -3.54
C LEU A 191 -17.01 14.25 -2.86
N GLU A 192 -16.12 13.31 -3.09
CA GLU A 192 -14.72 13.34 -2.68
C GLU A 192 -13.89 12.75 -3.83
N ARG A 193 -12.74 13.35 -4.13
CA ARG A 193 -11.80 12.82 -5.14
C ARG A 193 -10.40 12.82 -4.55
N PRO A 194 -9.91 11.72 -3.99
CA PRO A 194 -8.63 11.68 -3.29
C PRO A 194 -7.45 11.69 -4.28
N THR A 195 -7.04 12.85 -4.78
CA THR A 195 -5.98 12.98 -5.80
C THR A 195 -4.65 13.44 -5.21
N LEU A 196 -4.70 14.14 -4.07
CA LEU A 196 -3.58 14.79 -3.44
C LEU A 196 -3.33 14.18 -2.06
N TYR A 197 -2.23 13.44 -1.93
CA TYR A 197 -1.78 12.87 -0.66
C TYR A 197 -0.82 13.83 0.02
N LEU A 198 -1.21 14.37 1.17
CA LEU A 198 -0.40 15.29 1.98
C LEU A 198 -0.38 14.78 3.43
N PRO A 199 0.52 13.84 3.77
CA PRO A 199 0.52 13.17 5.06
C PRO A 199 0.71 14.14 6.22
N GLN A 200 1.39 15.26 6.01
CA GLN A 200 1.64 16.31 7.00
C GLN A 200 0.40 17.14 7.38
N PHE A 201 -0.68 17.05 6.59
CA PHE A 201 -1.91 17.79 6.81
C PHE A 201 -3.10 16.84 7.01
N GLY A 202 -4.13 17.31 7.72
CA GLY A 202 -5.30 16.48 8.04
C GLY A 202 -5.12 15.64 9.30
N ASP A 203 -6.21 15.01 9.73
CA ASP A 203 -6.16 13.97 10.76
C ASP A 203 -5.39 12.76 10.23
N ALA A 204 -4.67 12.06 11.12
CA ALA A 204 -3.84 10.92 10.79
C ALA A 204 -4.57 9.78 10.04
N ASP A 205 -5.89 9.79 10.00
CA ASP A 205 -6.70 8.75 9.33
C ASP A 205 -7.15 9.15 7.91
N ALA A 206 -6.90 10.39 7.46
CA ALA A 206 -7.36 10.85 6.15
C ALA A 206 -6.48 11.97 5.52
N PRO A 207 -5.28 11.61 5.04
CA PRO A 207 -4.30 12.53 4.42
C PRO A 207 -4.60 12.86 2.95
N TRP A 208 -5.78 12.47 2.44
CA TRP A 208 -6.17 12.66 1.05
C TRP A 208 -7.05 13.90 0.89
N PHE A 209 -6.71 14.70 -0.12
CA PHE A 209 -7.43 15.89 -0.52
C PHE A 209 -7.78 15.81 -2.00
N TRP A 210 -8.77 16.60 -2.40
CA TRP A 210 -9.19 16.74 -3.79
C TRP A 210 -8.35 17.76 -4.55
N GLN A 211 -8.13 18.93 -3.99
CA GLN A 211 -7.44 19.97 -4.75
C GLN A 211 -6.85 21.01 -3.81
N ALA A 212 -5.64 21.49 -4.12
CA ALA A 212 -5.12 22.71 -3.52
C ALA A 212 -5.68 23.93 -4.28
N LEU A 213 -6.28 24.86 -3.54
CA LEU A 213 -6.79 26.15 -4.02
C LEU A 213 -5.80 27.22 -3.57
N VAL A 214 -4.84 27.55 -4.44
CA VAL A 214 -3.82 28.58 -4.18
C VAL A 214 -4.36 29.92 -4.65
N ALA A 215 -4.61 30.86 -3.76
CA ALA A 215 -5.21 32.13 -4.15
C ALA A 215 -4.24 33.01 -4.98
N PRO A 216 -4.73 33.76 -5.99
CA PRO A 216 -6.11 33.76 -6.47
C PRO A 216 -6.42 32.54 -7.37
N MET A 217 -7.53 31.85 -7.11
CA MET A 217 -7.98 30.71 -7.92
C MET A 217 -9.50 30.63 -8.01
N THR A 218 -9.98 30.09 -9.13
CA THR A 218 -11.38 29.68 -9.32
C THR A 218 -11.40 28.25 -9.83
N THR A 219 -12.18 27.38 -9.17
CA THR A 219 -12.43 26.01 -9.62
C THR A 219 -13.92 25.77 -9.77
N THR A 220 -14.33 24.96 -10.74
CA THR A 220 -15.74 24.61 -10.98
C THR A 220 -15.92 23.10 -10.90
N ILE A 221 -16.84 22.68 -10.05
CA ILE A 221 -17.19 21.29 -9.81
C ILE A 221 -18.57 21.04 -10.38
N THR A 222 -18.68 20.10 -11.32
CA THR A 222 -19.97 19.68 -11.89
C THR A 222 -20.53 18.48 -11.15
N MET A 223 -21.85 18.41 -11.04
CA MET A 223 -22.55 17.30 -10.40
C MET A 223 -23.92 17.06 -11.04
N THR A 224 -24.36 15.81 -11.07
CA THR A 224 -25.69 15.43 -11.58
C THR A 224 -26.60 15.11 -10.39
N LEU A 225 -27.77 15.75 -10.34
CA LEU A 225 -28.82 15.55 -9.34
C LEU A 225 -30.06 14.96 -10.02
N PRO A 226 -30.18 13.63 -10.14
CA PRO A 226 -31.29 12.99 -10.84
C PRO A 226 -32.63 13.34 -10.21
N ALA A 227 -33.55 13.90 -10.99
CA ALA A 227 -34.89 14.27 -10.53
C ALA A 227 -34.93 15.14 -9.26
N ALA A 228 -33.94 16.02 -9.07
CA ALA A 228 -33.94 17.02 -8.01
C ALA A 228 -35.17 17.93 -8.11
N MET A 229 -35.74 18.32 -6.98
CA MET A 229 -36.85 19.27 -6.92
C MET A 229 -36.33 20.69 -6.73
N PRO A 230 -37.03 21.72 -7.27
CA PRO A 230 -36.74 23.13 -6.99
C PRO A 230 -37.17 23.48 -5.55
N ALA A 231 -36.38 23.05 -4.57
CA ALA A 231 -36.59 23.25 -3.14
C ALA A 231 -35.26 23.67 -2.50
N PRO A 232 -35.27 24.36 -1.35
CA PRO A 232 -34.03 24.70 -0.66
C PRO A 232 -33.18 23.45 -0.38
N ALA A 233 -31.87 23.56 -0.59
CA ALA A 233 -30.91 22.48 -0.37
C ALA A 233 -29.77 22.96 0.55
N GLN A 234 -29.08 22.03 1.20
CA GLN A 234 -28.00 22.32 2.13
C GLN A 234 -26.67 21.83 1.56
N LEU A 235 -25.75 22.76 1.29
CA LEU A 235 -24.38 22.48 0.90
C LEU A 235 -23.46 22.53 2.12
N ARG A 236 -22.51 21.60 2.20
CA ARG A 236 -21.32 21.67 3.04
C ARG A 236 -20.07 21.48 2.19
N VAL A 237 -19.09 22.37 2.35
CA VAL A 237 -17.78 22.30 1.70
C VAL A 237 -16.74 22.03 2.78
N HIS A 238 -16.09 20.87 2.73
CA HIS A 238 -15.07 20.45 3.67
C HIS A 238 -13.69 20.83 3.15
N LEU A 239 -12.95 21.58 3.96
CA LEU A 239 -11.71 22.25 3.61
C LEU A 239 -10.64 22.06 4.70
N TRP A 240 -9.40 22.37 4.35
CA TRP A 240 -8.30 22.55 5.29
C TRP A 240 -7.51 23.81 4.94
N GLY A 241 -7.39 24.76 5.88
CA GLY A 241 -6.46 25.88 5.75
C GLY A 241 -5.03 25.36 5.93
N SER A 242 -4.18 25.49 4.92
CA SER A 242 -2.81 24.93 4.96
C SER A 242 -1.73 25.99 5.21
N THR A 243 -2.06 27.27 5.08
CA THR A 243 -1.17 28.40 5.36
C THR A 243 -1.49 29.05 6.71
N GLN A 244 -0.52 29.78 7.26
CA GLN A 244 -0.69 30.67 8.40
C GLN A 244 0.09 31.95 8.09
N ASP A 245 -0.59 33.10 8.15
CA ASP A 245 0.03 34.42 8.00
C ASP A 245 -0.17 35.28 9.26
N ALA A 246 0.49 36.43 9.34
CA ALA A 246 0.26 37.45 10.37
C ALA A 246 -0.98 38.31 10.05
N VAL A 247 -1.40 38.36 8.78
CA VAL A 247 -2.69 38.93 8.36
C VAL A 247 -3.83 38.09 8.93
N ASN A 248 -4.86 38.73 9.51
CA ASN A 248 -6.04 38.04 10.03
C ASN A 248 -7.32 38.77 9.58
N PRO A 249 -8.26 38.07 8.89
CA PRO A 249 -8.19 36.67 8.45
C PRO A 249 -7.25 36.48 7.23
N ASP A 250 -6.48 35.39 7.20
CA ASP A 250 -5.56 35.04 6.11
C ASP A 250 -6.17 34.21 4.96
N HIS A 251 -7.38 33.67 5.14
CA HIS A 251 -8.10 32.92 4.09
C HIS A 251 -9.46 33.53 3.75
N HIS A 252 -9.88 33.38 2.50
CA HIS A 252 -11.16 33.82 1.98
C HIS A 252 -11.66 32.90 0.86
N LEU A 253 -12.87 32.36 1.01
CA LEU A 253 -13.51 31.55 -0.02
C LEU A 253 -14.95 31.99 -0.28
N ARG A 254 -15.29 32.14 -1.56
CA ARG A 254 -16.65 32.35 -2.05
C ARG A 254 -17.15 31.11 -2.78
N ALA A 255 -18.42 30.76 -2.58
CA ALA A 255 -19.06 29.64 -3.27
C ALA A 255 -20.28 30.10 -4.07
N PHE A 256 -20.38 29.66 -5.32
CA PHE A 256 -21.49 29.94 -6.22
C PHE A 256 -22.10 28.64 -6.73
N PHE A 257 -23.40 28.44 -6.52
CA PHE A 257 -24.13 27.28 -7.02
C PHE A 257 -25.02 27.71 -8.19
N ASN A 258 -24.78 27.17 -9.39
CA ASN A 258 -25.41 27.63 -10.64
C ASN A 258 -25.47 29.17 -10.72
N ASP A 259 -24.30 29.81 -10.66
CA ASP A 259 -24.09 31.27 -10.69
C ASP A 259 -24.66 32.08 -9.51
N THR A 260 -25.41 31.44 -8.61
CA THR A 260 -25.93 32.09 -7.40
C THR A 260 -24.90 32.01 -6.28
N ARG A 261 -24.44 33.15 -5.76
CA ARG A 261 -23.54 33.17 -4.59
C ARG A 261 -24.27 32.64 -3.35
N VAL A 262 -23.78 31.54 -2.80
CA VAL A 262 -24.35 30.87 -1.62
C VAL A 262 -23.47 30.99 -0.37
N ALA A 263 -22.19 31.32 -0.50
CA ALA A 263 -21.28 31.60 0.62
C ALA A 263 -20.21 32.65 0.26
N ASP A 264 -19.73 33.36 1.27
CA ASP A 264 -18.62 34.31 1.25
C ASP A 264 -18.00 34.33 2.66
N GLU A 265 -16.93 33.57 2.86
CA GLU A 265 -16.40 33.22 4.18
C GLU A 265 -14.92 33.59 4.29
N LYS A 266 -14.54 34.20 5.42
CA LYS A 266 -13.14 34.46 5.78
C LYS A 266 -12.79 33.77 7.10
N TRP A 267 -11.59 33.23 7.22
CA TRP A 267 -11.11 32.64 8.46
C TRP A 267 -9.59 32.77 8.58
N ASP A 268 -9.09 32.49 9.78
CA ASP A 268 -7.68 32.61 10.12
C ASP A 268 -7.06 31.24 10.40
N GLY A 269 -5.81 31.06 9.95
CA GLY A 269 -4.91 30.00 10.34
C GLY A 269 -5.18 28.61 9.75
N GLN A 270 -4.38 27.66 10.23
CA GLN A 270 -4.39 26.28 9.76
C GLN A 270 -5.48 25.43 10.44
N GLY A 271 -5.99 24.44 9.70
CA GLY A 271 -6.84 23.39 10.24
C GLY A 271 -8.11 23.12 9.44
N ALA A 272 -8.90 22.17 9.94
CA ALA A 272 -10.15 21.77 9.30
C ALA A 272 -11.20 22.89 9.35
N ARG A 273 -11.86 23.13 8.21
CA ARG A 273 -12.95 24.10 8.08
C ARG A 273 -14.10 23.47 7.31
N THR A 274 -15.33 23.73 7.73
CA THR A 274 -16.54 23.36 6.97
C THR A 274 -17.37 24.61 6.72
N ILE A 275 -17.57 24.97 5.46
CA ILE A 275 -18.49 26.04 5.06
C ILE A 275 -19.86 25.43 4.82
N THR A 276 -20.90 25.97 5.46
CA THR A 276 -22.28 25.49 5.34
C THR A 276 -23.14 26.56 4.69
N ALA A 277 -23.83 26.24 3.60
CA ALA A 277 -24.57 27.22 2.79
C ALA A 277 -25.94 26.68 2.35
N THR A 278 -26.98 27.52 2.44
CA THR A 278 -28.31 27.18 1.90
C THR A 278 -28.35 27.56 0.42
N ILE A 279 -28.64 26.58 -0.44
CA ILE A 279 -28.91 26.80 -1.86
C ILE A 279 -30.41 27.14 -2.00
N PRO A 280 -30.76 28.29 -2.58
CA PRO A 280 -32.16 28.67 -2.76
C PRO A 280 -32.84 27.78 -3.82
N ALA A 281 -34.16 27.60 -3.68
CA ALA A 281 -34.96 26.70 -4.50
C ALA A 281 -34.84 26.94 -6.01
N ASN A 282 -34.61 28.19 -6.44
CA ASN A 282 -34.46 28.57 -7.84
C ASN A 282 -33.05 28.33 -8.41
N ALA A 283 -32.05 28.08 -7.56
CA ALA A 283 -30.69 27.81 -7.98
C ALA A 283 -30.45 26.31 -8.22
N ILE A 284 -31.22 25.40 -7.60
CA ILE A 284 -31.11 23.96 -7.83
C ILE A 284 -32.01 23.49 -8.97
N ARG A 285 -31.50 22.59 -9.82
CA ARG A 285 -32.26 22.00 -10.92
C ARG A 285 -32.03 20.50 -11.04
N ALA A 286 -33.00 19.80 -11.64
CA ALA A 286 -32.83 18.40 -12.01
C ALA A 286 -31.74 18.26 -13.08
N GLY A 287 -30.93 17.21 -12.98
CA GLY A 287 -29.83 16.97 -13.92
C GLY A 287 -28.55 17.70 -13.52
N GLU A 288 -27.86 18.32 -14.47
CA GLU A 288 -26.54 18.91 -14.24
C GLU A 288 -26.61 20.23 -13.46
N ASN A 289 -25.75 20.34 -12.45
CA ASN A 289 -25.53 21.53 -11.62
C ASN A 289 -24.02 21.80 -11.51
N SER A 290 -23.65 23.03 -11.17
CA SER A 290 -22.26 23.43 -10.92
C SER A 290 -22.10 24.14 -9.57
N LEU A 291 -20.96 23.88 -8.93
CA LEU A 291 -20.46 24.61 -7.77
C LEU A 291 -19.11 25.24 -8.14
N GLN A 292 -19.05 26.56 -8.17
CA GLN A 292 -17.81 27.30 -8.33
C GLN A 292 -17.28 27.73 -6.96
N LEU A 293 -16.01 27.41 -6.68
CA LEU A 293 -15.29 27.87 -5.49
C LEU A 293 -14.23 28.89 -5.94
N VAL A 294 -14.19 30.05 -5.27
CA VAL A 294 -13.30 31.16 -5.61
C VAL A 294 -12.51 31.56 -4.37
N THR A 295 -11.19 31.44 -4.43
CA THR A 295 -10.26 32.08 -3.48
C THR A 295 -9.73 33.36 -4.14
N PRO A 296 -10.20 34.56 -3.76
CA PRO A 296 -9.92 35.77 -4.53
C PRO A 296 -8.51 36.35 -4.31
N GLY A 297 -7.78 35.92 -3.28
CA GLY A 297 -6.47 36.47 -2.94
C GLY A 297 -6.53 37.93 -2.47
N ASP A 298 -7.63 38.32 -1.82
CA ASP A 298 -7.91 39.70 -1.38
C ASP A 298 -7.67 39.94 0.12
N THR A 299 -7.09 38.97 0.83
CA THR A 299 -6.81 39.05 2.27
C THR A 299 -5.60 39.93 2.57
N GLY A 300 -4.62 39.96 1.66
CA GLY A 300 -3.32 40.60 1.85
C GLY A 300 -2.26 39.67 2.46
N ALA A 301 -2.59 38.40 2.73
CA ALA A 301 -1.64 37.39 3.16
C ALA A 301 -0.57 37.13 2.07
N GLN A 302 0.64 36.73 2.47
CA GLN A 302 1.72 36.43 1.52
C GLN A 302 1.45 35.16 0.71
N ALA A 303 0.77 34.20 1.33
CA ALA A 303 0.31 32.98 0.70
C ALA A 303 -1.02 32.54 1.33
N GLU A 304 -1.99 32.21 0.49
CA GLU A 304 -3.27 31.65 0.89
C GLU A 304 -3.46 30.32 0.13
N ILE A 305 -3.42 29.20 0.85
CA ILE A 305 -3.62 27.87 0.27
C ILE A 305 -4.67 27.11 1.07
N VAL A 306 -5.79 26.82 0.40
CA VAL A 306 -6.91 26.04 0.97
C VAL A 306 -6.97 24.68 0.28
N LEU A 307 -6.98 23.59 1.04
CA LEU A 307 -7.14 22.25 0.48
C LEU A 307 -8.62 21.85 0.50
N LEU A 308 -9.21 21.61 -0.67
CA LEU A 308 -10.54 21.01 -0.79
C LEU A 308 -10.49 19.53 -0.44
N ARG A 309 -11.36 19.08 0.46
CA ARG A 309 -11.47 17.68 0.85
C ARG A 309 -12.69 17.01 0.20
N ALA A 310 -13.88 17.48 0.54
CA ALA A 310 -15.14 16.87 0.11
C ALA A 310 -16.28 17.89 0.04
N LEU A 311 -17.38 17.49 -0.61
CA LEU A 311 -18.64 18.21 -0.66
C LEU A 311 -19.78 17.30 -0.22
N ASP A 312 -20.67 17.82 0.62
CA ASP A 312 -21.96 17.19 0.90
C ASP A 312 -23.10 18.10 0.44
N LEU A 313 -24.10 17.52 -0.22
CA LEU A 313 -25.31 18.20 -0.62
C LEU A 313 -26.54 17.40 -0.17
N ALA A 314 -27.36 17.97 0.71
CA ALA A 314 -28.67 17.44 1.04
C ALA A 314 -29.76 18.19 0.25
N TYR A 315 -30.61 17.47 -0.47
CA TYR A 315 -31.62 18.05 -1.37
C TYR A 315 -32.86 17.16 -1.47
N THR A 316 -33.98 17.73 -1.91
CA THR A 316 -35.21 16.95 -2.15
C THR A 316 -35.19 16.35 -3.56
N ARG A 317 -35.45 15.04 -3.66
CA ARG A 317 -35.46 14.29 -4.91
C ARG A 317 -36.82 13.61 -5.11
N ARG A 318 -37.33 13.57 -6.35
CA ARG A 318 -38.52 12.77 -6.69
C ARG A 318 -38.19 11.28 -6.66
N LEU A 319 -39.16 10.44 -6.31
CA LEU A 319 -39.07 8.97 -6.34
C LEU A 319 -39.10 8.44 -7.79
N ILE A 320 -38.12 8.85 -8.58
CA ILE A 320 -37.92 8.44 -9.98
C ILE A 320 -36.63 7.63 -10.06
N ALA A 321 -36.75 6.38 -10.49
CA ALA A 321 -35.64 5.49 -10.76
C ALA A 321 -34.67 6.09 -11.79
N HIS A 322 -33.39 5.87 -11.57
CA HIS A 322 -32.32 6.26 -12.47
C HIS A 322 -31.45 5.02 -12.70
N ASN A 323 -31.19 4.67 -13.97
CA ASN A 323 -30.56 3.40 -14.35
C ASN A 323 -31.31 2.19 -13.78
N ASP A 324 -32.64 2.18 -13.92
CA ASP A 324 -33.55 1.14 -13.43
C ASP A 324 -33.52 0.87 -11.92
N GLN A 325 -32.93 1.76 -11.12
CA GLN A 325 -32.92 1.58 -9.66
C GLN A 325 -33.12 2.88 -8.91
N ILE A 326 -33.51 2.75 -7.65
CA ILE A 326 -33.52 3.84 -6.69
C ILE A 326 -33.35 3.30 -5.28
N GLU A 327 -32.43 3.93 -4.58
CA GLU A 327 -32.26 3.77 -3.14
C GLU A 327 -32.78 5.03 -2.44
N PHE A 328 -33.51 4.84 -1.34
CA PHE A 328 -33.98 5.94 -0.49
C PHE A 328 -34.23 5.48 0.94
N ALA A 329 -34.11 6.40 1.90
CA ALA A 329 -34.43 6.15 3.30
C ALA A 329 -35.83 6.67 3.63
N ALA A 330 -36.71 5.80 4.14
CA ALA A 330 -38.08 6.19 4.49
C ALA A 330 -38.67 5.29 5.59
N GLY A 331 -39.50 5.86 6.47
CA GLY A 331 -40.16 5.14 7.57
C GLY A 331 -41.56 4.65 7.22
N ALA A 332 -42.52 4.90 8.12
CA ALA A 332 -43.91 4.57 7.90
C ALA A 332 -44.55 5.53 6.88
N GLY A 333 -45.29 4.98 5.91
CA GLY A 333 -45.93 5.75 4.84
C GLY A 333 -46.25 4.90 3.62
N ALA A 334 -46.95 5.50 2.65
CA ALA A 334 -47.10 4.96 1.31
C ALA A 334 -46.14 5.69 0.36
N TYR A 335 -45.58 4.98 -0.61
CA TYR A 335 -44.57 5.50 -1.55
C TYR A 335 -44.90 5.05 -2.96
N ARG A 336 -44.77 5.96 -3.93
CA ARG A 336 -44.86 5.67 -5.36
C ARG A 336 -43.53 5.97 -6.01
N VAL A 337 -42.96 4.94 -6.61
CA VAL A 337 -41.68 4.99 -7.32
C VAL A 337 -41.92 4.74 -8.80
N GLU A 338 -41.51 5.67 -9.65
CA GLU A 338 -41.71 5.61 -11.10
C GLU A 338 -40.37 5.61 -11.86
N GLY A 339 -40.42 5.62 -13.20
CA GLY A 339 -39.22 5.77 -14.04
C GLY A 339 -38.47 4.48 -14.37
N PHE A 340 -39.04 3.31 -14.11
CA PHE A 340 -38.45 2.02 -14.50
C PHE A 340 -38.63 1.75 -16.00
N SER A 341 -37.72 0.97 -16.59
CA SER A 341 -37.81 0.56 -18.01
C SER A 341 -38.88 -0.51 -18.29
N GLY A 342 -39.35 -1.24 -17.26
CA GLY A 342 -40.33 -2.31 -17.38
C GLY A 342 -41.03 -2.65 -16.06
N ASP A 343 -42.01 -3.57 -16.12
CA ASP A 343 -42.86 -3.93 -14.97
C ASP A 343 -42.25 -5.04 -14.07
N ALA A 344 -41.11 -5.61 -14.42
CA ALA A 344 -40.38 -6.53 -13.52
C ALA A 344 -39.57 -5.70 -12.51
N ILE A 345 -40.27 -5.21 -11.48
CA ILE A 345 -39.70 -4.40 -10.40
C ILE A 345 -39.70 -5.22 -9.10
N ASP A 346 -38.56 -5.30 -8.45
CA ASP A 346 -38.40 -5.90 -7.13
C ASP A 346 -38.07 -4.82 -6.09
N LEU A 347 -38.60 -4.99 -4.88
CA LEU A 347 -38.35 -4.10 -3.73
C LEU A 347 -37.60 -4.87 -2.64
N PHE A 348 -36.59 -4.24 -2.06
CA PHE A 348 -35.78 -4.79 -0.99
C PHE A 348 -35.67 -3.81 0.19
N ASP A 349 -35.73 -4.34 1.42
CA ASP A 349 -35.22 -3.68 2.62
C ASP A 349 -33.73 -4.00 2.74
N ILE A 350 -32.89 -2.98 2.57
CA ILE A 350 -31.42 -3.05 2.68
C ILE A 350 -30.90 -2.32 3.92
N THR A 351 -31.76 -2.10 4.94
CA THR A 351 -31.37 -1.44 6.19
C THR A 351 -30.22 -2.17 6.87
N ASP A 352 -30.29 -3.51 6.93
CA ASP A 352 -29.16 -4.36 7.28
C ASP A 352 -28.63 -5.06 6.02
N PRO A 353 -27.44 -4.70 5.51
CA PRO A 353 -26.87 -5.28 4.30
C PRO A 353 -26.54 -6.78 4.43
N PHE A 354 -26.49 -7.32 5.65
CA PHE A 354 -26.29 -8.75 5.90
C PHE A 354 -27.62 -9.51 6.12
N ALA A 355 -28.75 -8.81 6.13
CA ALA A 355 -30.07 -9.39 6.33
C ALA A 355 -31.11 -8.81 5.35
N VAL A 356 -30.68 -8.57 4.11
CA VAL A 356 -31.53 -8.06 3.03
C VAL A 356 -32.76 -8.93 2.85
N THR A 357 -33.92 -8.26 2.81
CA THR A 357 -35.22 -8.91 2.72
C THR A 357 -35.97 -8.41 1.49
N ARG A 358 -36.55 -9.31 0.72
CA ARG A 358 -37.42 -8.96 -0.42
C ARG A 358 -38.82 -8.62 0.09
N VAL A 359 -39.35 -7.49 -0.37
CA VAL A 359 -40.70 -7.04 -0.05
C VAL A 359 -41.64 -7.39 -1.20
N THR A 360 -42.68 -8.12 -0.89
CA THR A 360 -43.72 -8.61 -1.81
C THR A 360 -45.02 -7.82 -1.65
N ASN A 361 -46.02 -8.06 -2.51
CA ASN A 361 -47.34 -7.42 -2.47
C ASN A 361 -47.34 -5.87 -2.61
N GLY A 362 -46.32 -5.30 -3.25
CA GLY A 362 -46.41 -3.96 -3.84
C GLY A 362 -47.21 -4.00 -5.15
N THR A 363 -47.91 -2.90 -5.47
CA THR A 363 -48.66 -2.78 -6.72
C THR A 363 -47.75 -2.25 -7.81
N ILE A 364 -47.61 -3.00 -8.91
CA ILE A 364 -46.88 -2.57 -10.10
C ILE A 364 -47.88 -2.25 -11.21
N ALA A 365 -47.83 -1.02 -11.72
CA ALA A 365 -48.64 -0.60 -12.85
C ALA A 365 -47.94 0.54 -13.60
N ALA A 366 -47.93 0.45 -14.94
CA ALA A 366 -47.32 1.45 -15.82
C ALA A 366 -45.86 1.77 -15.46
N ARG A 367 -45.04 0.73 -15.25
CA ARG A 367 -43.61 0.83 -14.90
C ARG A 367 -43.34 1.65 -13.63
N ALA A 368 -44.28 1.61 -12.69
CA ALA A 368 -44.17 2.23 -11.39
C ALA A 368 -44.55 1.21 -10.30
N LEU A 369 -43.81 1.26 -9.19
CA LEU A 369 -44.05 0.50 -7.97
C LEU A 369 -44.75 1.39 -6.95
N THR A 370 -45.84 0.91 -6.36
CA THR A 370 -46.49 1.54 -5.20
C THR A 370 -46.52 0.56 -4.04
N PHE A 371 -46.04 0.96 -2.88
CA PHE A 371 -46.03 0.12 -1.67
C PHE A 371 -46.23 0.97 -0.41
N ALA A 372 -46.53 0.33 0.71
CA ALA A 372 -46.53 0.98 2.01
C ALA A 372 -45.65 0.23 3.02
N SER A 373 -45.18 0.99 4.01
CA SER A 373 -44.37 0.55 5.13
C SER A 373 -45.03 1.02 6.43
N ASP A 374 -45.01 0.16 7.45
CA ASP A 374 -45.41 0.48 8.83
C ASP A 374 -44.18 0.60 9.77
N ALA A 375 -42.97 0.64 9.20
CA ALA A 375 -41.75 0.71 9.97
C ALA A 375 -41.68 2.01 10.82
N PRO A 376 -41.54 1.91 12.15
CA PRO A 376 -41.56 3.08 13.03
C PRO A 376 -40.32 3.97 12.89
N SER A 377 -39.22 3.41 12.40
CA SER A 377 -37.98 4.12 12.08
C SER A 377 -37.69 4.05 10.57
N PRO A 378 -36.95 5.02 10.01
CA PRO A 378 -36.53 4.96 8.61
C PRO A 378 -35.80 3.66 8.28
N ARG A 379 -36.23 3.02 7.20
CA ARG A 379 -35.57 1.88 6.54
C ARG A 379 -34.87 2.37 5.28
N ARG A 380 -33.83 1.66 4.84
CA ARG A 380 -33.24 1.86 3.51
C ARG A 380 -33.94 0.93 2.52
N TRP A 381 -34.64 1.50 1.55
CA TRP A 381 -35.35 0.78 0.51
C TRP A 381 -34.54 0.81 -0.78
N LEU A 382 -34.48 -0.32 -1.47
CA LEU A 382 -33.90 -0.44 -2.80
C LEU A 382 -34.95 -1.05 -3.73
N ALA A 383 -35.40 -0.27 -4.72
CA ALA A 383 -36.24 -0.78 -5.80
C ALA A 383 -35.40 -0.94 -7.06
N VAL A 384 -35.48 -2.12 -7.70
CA VAL A 384 -34.69 -2.48 -8.88
C VAL A 384 -35.60 -2.98 -10.00
N GLY A 385 -35.36 -2.48 -11.20
CA GLY A 385 -35.99 -2.91 -12.44
C GLY A 385 -35.15 -3.94 -13.20
N PRO A 386 -35.57 -4.29 -14.43
CA PRO A 386 -34.99 -5.39 -15.20
C PRO A 386 -33.49 -5.25 -15.50
N ASN A 387 -32.99 -4.02 -15.68
CA ASN A 387 -31.60 -3.76 -16.07
C ASN A 387 -30.75 -3.14 -14.95
N ALA A 388 -31.24 -3.17 -13.70
CA ALA A 388 -30.55 -2.56 -12.56
C ALA A 388 -29.29 -3.31 -12.11
N ALA A 389 -29.28 -4.64 -12.28
CA ALA A 389 -28.22 -5.49 -11.77
C ALA A 389 -26.91 -5.27 -12.52
N LYS A 390 -25.83 -4.98 -11.79
CA LYS A 390 -24.47 -4.82 -12.33
C LYS A 390 -23.63 -6.09 -12.15
N PRO A 391 -22.67 -6.37 -13.03
CA PRO A 391 -21.69 -7.43 -12.80
C PRO A 391 -20.75 -7.05 -11.66
N VAL A 392 -20.16 -8.06 -11.02
CA VAL A 392 -19.02 -7.85 -10.10
C VAL A 392 -17.78 -7.43 -10.92
N ALA A 393 -16.83 -6.73 -10.29
CA ALA A 393 -15.65 -6.24 -11.00
C ALA A 393 -14.78 -7.39 -11.51
N HIS A 394 -14.49 -8.36 -10.63
CA HIS A 394 -13.69 -9.55 -10.95
C HIS A 394 -14.16 -10.76 -10.12
N ILE A 395 -13.90 -11.96 -10.65
CA ILE A 395 -14.10 -13.24 -9.97
C ILE A 395 -12.76 -13.96 -9.94
N VAL A 396 -12.31 -14.34 -8.75
CA VAL A 396 -10.98 -14.97 -8.55
C VAL A 396 -11.13 -16.21 -7.67
N PRO A 397 -10.58 -17.37 -8.05
CA PRO A 397 -10.61 -18.56 -7.20
C PRO A 397 -9.83 -18.34 -5.90
N MET A 398 -10.24 -19.04 -4.84
CA MET A 398 -9.45 -19.11 -3.60
C MET A 398 -8.06 -19.69 -3.88
N SER A 399 -7.03 -19.07 -3.31
CA SER A 399 -5.70 -19.68 -3.18
C SER A 399 -5.67 -20.54 -1.91
N ALA A 400 -5.70 -21.87 -2.07
CA ALA A 400 -5.61 -22.79 -0.94
C ALA A 400 -4.23 -22.68 -0.28
N SER A 401 -4.21 -22.75 1.05
CA SER A 401 -2.97 -22.69 1.82
C SER A 401 -3.06 -23.52 3.10
N ASP A 402 -1.89 -23.98 3.57
CA ASP A 402 -1.72 -24.70 4.83
C ASP A 402 -1.27 -23.78 5.97
N LEU A 403 -1.31 -22.45 5.78
CA LEU A 403 -0.63 -21.49 6.68
C LEU A 403 -1.15 -21.52 8.14
N ARG A 404 -2.36 -22.05 8.36
CA ARG A 404 -2.93 -22.27 9.70
C ARG A 404 -2.54 -23.61 10.34
N ALA A 405 -1.86 -24.49 9.63
CA ALA A 405 -1.48 -25.79 10.18
C ALA A 405 -0.45 -25.62 11.32
N PRO A 406 -0.71 -26.20 12.51
CA PRO A 406 0.10 -25.99 13.72
C PRO A 406 1.42 -26.76 13.73
N ASP A 407 1.65 -27.64 12.76
CA ASP A 407 2.87 -28.42 12.57
C ASP A 407 3.86 -27.77 11.58
N LEU A 408 3.47 -26.65 10.95
CA LEU A 408 4.37 -25.86 10.10
C LEU A 408 5.55 -25.32 10.90
N SER A 409 6.69 -25.14 10.22
CA SER A 409 7.91 -24.68 10.84
C SER A 409 8.88 -24.08 9.82
N ALA A 410 9.50 -22.94 10.12
CA ALA A 410 10.47 -22.25 9.27
C ALA A 410 11.35 -21.28 10.07
N ASP A 411 12.61 -21.10 9.67
CA ASP A 411 13.51 -20.09 10.23
C ASP A 411 13.40 -18.76 9.47
N TYR A 412 13.11 -18.85 8.17
CA TYR A 412 13.13 -17.75 7.22
C TYR A 412 11.86 -17.77 6.37
N LEU A 413 11.07 -16.71 6.47
CA LEU A 413 9.83 -16.55 5.72
C LEU A 413 9.98 -15.45 4.68
N ILE A 414 9.68 -15.77 3.42
CA ILE A 414 9.55 -14.79 2.33
C ILE A 414 8.07 -14.59 2.06
N ILE A 415 7.60 -13.34 2.14
CA ILE A 415 6.25 -12.94 1.71
C ILE A 415 6.40 -12.13 0.42
N THR A 416 5.81 -12.61 -0.68
CA THR A 416 5.98 -11.99 -2.00
C THR A 416 4.68 -11.88 -2.79
N HIS A 417 4.69 -11.10 -3.86
CA HIS A 417 3.57 -11.01 -4.79
C HIS A 417 3.29 -12.36 -5.47
N ALA A 418 2.02 -12.66 -5.76
CA ALA A 418 1.60 -13.98 -6.27
C ALA A 418 2.03 -14.29 -7.71
N SER A 419 2.71 -13.37 -8.40
CA SER A 419 3.24 -13.63 -9.74
C SER A 419 4.29 -14.75 -9.73
N ARG A 420 4.18 -15.65 -10.71
CA ARG A 420 5.17 -16.72 -10.93
C ARG A 420 6.58 -16.17 -11.17
N ASP A 421 6.71 -15.01 -11.81
CA ASP A 421 8.02 -14.43 -12.10
C ASP A 421 8.74 -13.99 -10.81
N PHE A 422 8.01 -13.47 -9.83
CA PHE A 422 8.55 -13.09 -8.52
C PHE A 422 9.04 -14.33 -7.75
N THR A 423 8.20 -15.35 -7.63
CA THR A 423 8.58 -16.60 -6.95
C THR A 423 9.76 -17.30 -7.65
N HIS A 424 9.80 -17.28 -8.98
CA HIS A 424 10.91 -17.82 -9.76
C HIS A 424 12.23 -17.05 -9.51
N ALA A 425 12.18 -15.71 -9.49
CA ALA A 425 13.34 -14.86 -9.24
C ALA A 425 13.94 -15.06 -7.83
N LEU A 426 13.16 -15.57 -6.86
CA LEU A 426 13.61 -15.85 -5.50
C LEU A 426 14.33 -17.18 -5.33
N ARG A 427 14.20 -18.13 -6.27
CA ARG A 427 14.77 -19.48 -6.14
C ARG A 427 16.27 -19.48 -5.78
N PRO A 428 17.16 -18.68 -6.40
CA PRO A 428 18.57 -18.67 -6.04
C PRO A 428 18.83 -18.25 -4.58
N LEU A 429 18.01 -17.34 -4.05
CA LEU A 429 18.10 -16.92 -2.64
C LEU A 429 17.64 -18.02 -1.69
N VAL A 430 16.53 -18.67 -2.01
CA VAL A 430 16.01 -19.83 -1.26
C VAL A 430 17.07 -20.91 -1.15
N GLU A 431 17.69 -21.29 -2.26
CA GLU A 431 18.77 -22.29 -2.31
C GLU A 431 20.03 -21.83 -1.55
N TRP A 432 20.37 -20.54 -1.62
CA TRP A 432 21.48 -19.97 -0.88
C TRP A 432 21.27 -20.05 0.63
N ARG A 433 20.08 -19.70 1.11
CA ARG A 433 19.71 -19.74 2.54
C ARG A 433 19.53 -21.17 3.07
N ALA A 434 18.98 -22.08 2.25
CA ALA A 434 18.92 -23.50 2.57
C ALA A 434 20.32 -24.11 2.77
N ARG A 435 21.28 -23.81 1.88
CA ARG A 435 22.69 -24.21 2.06
C ARG A 435 23.35 -23.59 3.29
N ALA A 436 22.83 -22.47 3.77
CA ALA A 436 23.27 -21.84 5.01
C ALA A 436 22.61 -22.44 6.26
N GLY A 437 21.79 -23.49 6.11
CA GLY A 437 21.12 -24.22 7.19
C GLY A 437 19.78 -23.65 7.63
N LEU A 438 19.19 -22.71 6.88
CA LEU A 438 17.88 -22.13 7.20
C LEU A 438 16.77 -22.90 6.50
N ARG A 439 15.67 -23.16 7.21
CA ARG A 439 14.44 -23.64 6.58
C ARG A 439 13.66 -22.45 6.05
N VAL A 440 13.60 -22.35 4.73
CA VAL A 440 13.01 -21.22 4.02
C VAL A 440 11.60 -21.59 3.59
N ARG A 441 10.62 -20.73 3.87
CA ARG A 441 9.26 -20.83 3.34
C ARG A 441 8.96 -19.59 2.51
N VAL A 442 8.38 -19.79 1.33
CA VAL A 442 7.90 -18.70 0.47
C VAL A 442 6.38 -18.75 0.47
N VAL A 443 5.75 -17.61 0.72
CA VAL A 443 4.29 -17.46 0.78
C VAL A 443 3.90 -16.25 -0.07
N THR A 444 2.78 -16.35 -0.77
CA THR A 444 2.27 -15.22 -1.57
C THR A 444 1.32 -14.35 -0.74
N THR A 445 1.23 -13.06 -1.08
CA THR A 445 0.25 -12.15 -0.47
C THR A 445 -1.18 -12.66 -0.64
N THR A 446 -1.54 -13.25 -1.78
CA THR A 446 -2.88 -13.83 -1.98
C THR A 446 -3.18 -14.97 -1.02
N GLN A 447 -2.22 -15.87 -0.75
CA GLN A 447 -2.41 -16.92 0.26
C GLN A 447 -2.63 -16.33 1.66
N VAL A 448 -1.90 -15.27 2.00
CA VAL A 448 -2.04 -14.56 3.27
C VAL A 448 -3.43 -13.90 3.37
N TYR A 449 -3.84 -13.14 2.36
CA TYR A 449 -5.13 -12.45 2.35
C TYR A 449 -6.30 -13.43 2.41
N ASP A 450 -6.27 -14.50 1.63
CA ASP A 450 -7.35 -15.50 1.62
C ASP A 450 -7.48 -16.24 2.96
N THR A 451 -6.37 -16.40 3.69
CA THR A 451 -6.33 -17.18 4.94
C THR A 451 -6.53 -16.32 6.20
N PHE A 452 -6.07 -15.07 6.19
CA PHE A 452 -6.04 -14.19 7.38
C PHE A 452 -6.80 -12.88 7.20
N GLY A 453 -7.20 -12.52 5.98
CA GLY A 453 -7.89 -11.26 5.66
C GLY A 453 -9.23 -11.45 4.93
N TYR A 454 -9.78 -12.67 4.88
CA TYR A 454 -10.98 -12.98 4.10
C TYR A 454 -10.88 -12.53 2.64
N GLY A 455 -9.70 -12.63 2.05
CA GLY A 455 -9.42 -12.23 0.68
C GLY A 455 -9.23 -10.73 0.47
N GLU A 456 -9.45 -9.89 1.49
CA GLU A 456 -9.20 -8.46 1.41
C GLU A 456 -7.70 -8.15 1.48
N GLU A 457 -7.25 -7.26 0.59
CA GLU A 457 -5.87 -6.79 0.57
C GLU A 457 -5.65 -5.82 1.73
N SER A 458 -4.83 -6.22 2.70
CA SER A 458 -4.56 -5.37 3.87
C SER A 458 -3.24 -5.73 4.55
N PRO A 459 -2.47 -4.74 5.04
CA PRO A 459 -1.35 -5.01 5.95
C PRO A 459 -1.80 -5.72 7.23
N MET A 460 -3.07 -5.62 7.64
CA MET A 460 -3.58 -6.34 8.82
C MET A 460 -3.48 -7.85 8.65
N ALA A 461 -3.77 -8.37 7.45
CA ALA A 461 -3.67 -9.80 7.17
C ALA A 461 -2.22 -10.31 7.26
N ILE A 462 -1.25 -9.50 6.84
CA ILE A 462 0.18 -9.84 6.97
C ILE A 462 0.59 -9.87 8.45
N ARG A 463 0.18 -8.89 9.26
CA ARG A 463 0.47 -8.90 10.70
C ARG A 463 -0.20 -10.08 11.41
N ALA A 464 -1.47 -10.36 11.11
CA ALA A 464 -2.20 -11.48 11.67
C ALA A 464 -1.52 -12.82 11.31
N PHE A 465 -1.04 -12.98 10.08
CA PHE A 465 -0.29 -14.15 9.66
C PHE A 465 1.03 -14.30 10.42
N LEU A 466 1.82 -13.24 10.51
CA LEU A 466 3.12 -13.28 11.21
C LEU A 466 2.95 -13.58 12.70
N GLU A 467 1.94 -13.00 13.35
CA GLU A 467 1.65 -13.29 14.76
C GLU A 467 1.17 -14.74 14.93
N TRP A 468 0.30 -15.23 14.05
CA TRP A 468 -0.11 -16.64 14.05
C TRP A 468 1.09 -17.59 13.91
N ALA A 469 1.95 -17.35 12.92
CA ALA A 469 3.14 -18.15 12.67
C ALA A 469 4.06 -18.17 13.89
N ARG A 470 4.29 -17.00 14.52
CA ARG A 470 5.15 -16.88 15.70
C ARG A 470 4.61 -17.64 16.92
N GLN A 471 3.28 -17.68 17.09
CA GLN A 471 2.62 -18.33 18.22
C GLN A 471 2.41 -19.84 18.02
N ASN A 472 2.21 -20.30 16.78
CA ASN A 472 1.70 -21.65 16.51
C ASN A 472 2.65 -22.54 15.72
N TRP A 473 3.62 -22.01 14.98
CA TRP A 473 4.54 -22.85 14.21
C TRP A 473 5.56 -23.54 15.13
N GLN A 474 5.88 -24.78 14.80
CA GLN A 474 6.85 -25.59 15.53
C GLN A 474 8.29 -25.11 15.32
N ALA A 475 9.17 -25.59 16.20
CA ALA A 475 10.59 -25.30 16.12
C ALA A 475 11.27 -25.82 14.82
N PRO A 476 12.41 -25.21 14.43
CA PRO A 476 12.88 -23.91 14.89
C PRO A 476 11.93 -22.76 14.56
N ALA A 477 11.89 -21.82 15.50
CA ALA A 477 11.04 -20.65 15.46
C ALA A 477 11.45 -19.70 14.34
N LEU A 478 10.48 -18.92 13.87
CA LEU A 478 10.72 -17.87 12.89
C LEU A 478 11.75 -16.87 13.42
N ARG A 479 12.73 -16.54 12.58
CA ARG A 479 13.80 -15.56 12.90
C ARG A 479 13.83 -14.42 11.90
N PHE A 480 13.56 -14.72 10.63
CA PHE A 480 13.69 -13.80 9.51
C PHE A 480 12.38 -13.68 8.73
N VAL A 481 12.01 -12.45 8.40
CA VAL A 481 10.93 -12.13 7.47
C VAL A 481 11.47 -11.25 6.36
N LEU A 482 11.36 -11.69 5.11
CA LEU A 482 11.68 -10.89 3.93
C LEU A 482 10.41 -10.57 3.15
N LEU A 483 10.10 -9.28 3.05
CA LEU A 483 9.01 -8.78 2.20
C LEU A 483 9.56 -8.51 0.79
N VAL A 484 8.95 -9.08 -0.24
CA VAL A 484 9.43 -8.96 -1.64
C VAL A 484 8.32 -8.45 -2.53
N GLY A 485 8.32 -7.14 -2.73
CA GLY A 485 7.37 -6.39 -3.55
C GLY A 485 7.35 -4.91 -3.18
N LYS A 486 7.09 -4.07 -4.17
CA LYS A 486 6.88 -2.63 -3.99
C LYS A 486 5.67 -2.39 -3.07
N ALA A 487 5.77 -1.37 -2.22
CA ALA A 487 4.63 -0.84 -1.47
C ALA A 487 4.25 0.54 -2.02
N SER A 488 3.07 1.03 -1.66
CA SER A 488 2.64 2.39 -1.97
C SER A 488 1.80 2.97 -0.83
N TYR A 489 1.89 4.28 -0.56
CA TYR A 489 0.87 4.97 0.24
C TYR A 489 -0.48 5.03 -0.48
N ASP A 490 -0.47 4.92 -1.81
CA ASP A 490 -1.66 4.90 -2.66
C ASP A 490 -2.20 3.48 -2.83
N TYR A 491 -2.69 2.91 -1.72
CA TYR A 491 -3.22 1.54 -1.69
C TYR A 491 -4.39 1.34 -2.67
N ARG A 492 -5.18 2.40 -2.86
CA ARG A 492 -6.37 2.41 -3.72
C ARG A 492 -6.08 2.89 -5.14
N ASP A 493 -4.81 3.06 -5.49
CA ASP A 493 -4.36 3.45 -6.83
C ASP A 493 -5.06 4.69 -7.40
N TYR A 494 -5.37 5.66 -6.53
CA TYR A 494 -6.03 6.91 -6.90
C TYR A 494 -5.19 7.77 -7.87
N GLN A 495 -3.87 7.77 -7.68
CA GLN A 495 -2.93 8.53 -8.49
C GLN A 495 -2.42 7.74 -9.71
N GLN A 496 -2.80 6.46 -9.83
CA GLN A 496 -2.43 5.58 -10.94
C GLN A 496 -0.93 5.53 -11.22
N GLY A 497 -0.11 5.62 -10.18
CA GLY A 497 1.34 5.67 -10.29
C GLY A 497 1.97 4.39 -10.88
N ALA A 498 3.19 4.52 -11.39
CA ALA A 498 3.94 3.38 -11.95
C ALA A 498 4.32 2.33 -10.89
N ASN A 499 4.46 2.77 -9.63
CA ASN A 499 4.76 1.91 -8.50
C ASN A 499 3.46 1.41 -7.86
N LYS A 500 3.09 0.18 -8.18
CA LYS A 500 1.89 -0.48 -7.67
C LYS A 500 2.16 -1.13 -6.31
N ASN A 501 1.14 -1.18 -5.47
CA ASN A 501 1.23 -1.80 -4.15
C ASN A 501 1.18 -3.35 -4.25
N LEU A 502 2.32 -4.01 -4.43
CA LEU A 502 2.42 -5.45 -4.62
C LEU A 502 2.50 -6.23 -3.30
N VAL A 503 3.24 -5.69 -2.32
CA VAL A 503 3.32 -6.20 -0.94
C VAL A 503 3.22 -4.98 -0.02
N PRO A 504 2.09 -4.75 0.67
CA PRO A 504 1.86 -3.54 1.43
C PRO A 504 2.87 -3.37 2.57
N THR A 505 3.07 -2.12 2.96
CA THR A 505 3.65 -1.75 4.26
C THR A 505 2.51 -1.27 5.18
N PHE A 506 2.82 -0.84 6.40
CA PHE A 506 1.87 -0.14 7.25
C PHE A 506 2.32 1.30 7.47
N LEU A 507 1.39 2.26 7.43
CA LEU A 507 1.70 3.67 7.69
C LEU A 507 1.44 3.94 9.17
N VAL A 508 2.51 4.13 9.94
CA VAL A 508 2.42 4.50 11.37
C VAL A 508 2.29 6.00 11.53
N LYS A 509 1.64 6.42 12.61
CA LYS A 509 1.63 7.83 12.99
C LYS A 509 3.01 8.25 13.51
N THR A 510 3.52 9.37 13.01
CA THR A 510 4.84 9.88 13.38
C THR A 510 4.79 11.35 13.82
N PRO A 511 5.60 11.82 14.77
CA PRO A 511 5.58 13.21 15.23
C PRO A 511 5.89 14.24 14.14
N HIS A 512 6.77 13.92 13.19
CA HIS A 512 7.30 14.91 12.25
C HIS A 512 6.66 14.86 10.86
N LEU A 513 6.31 13.67 10.35
CA LEU A 513 5.66 13.51 9.04
C LEU A 513 4.15 13.20 9.12
N ASN A 514 3.63 12.99 10.33
CA ASN A 514 2.30 12.46 10.64
C ASN A 514 2.02 11.03 10.11
N GLN A 515 2.39 10.65 8.88
CA GLN A 515 2.38 9.26 8.42
C GLN A 515 3.69 8.83 7.75
N ALA A 516 4.26 7.70 8.18
CA ALA A 516 5.43 7.10 7.55
C ALA A 516 5.34 5.57 7.46
N ALA A 517 5.96 4.96 6.45
CA ALA A 517 5.97 3.50 6.30
C ALA A 517 6.79 2.81 7.40
N SER A 518 6.27 1.71 7.94
CA SER A 518 6.95 0.88 8.92
C SER A 518 6.74 -0.59 8.62
N ASP A 519 7.79 -1.25 8.15
CA ASP A 519 7.80 -2.71 8.15
C ASP A 519 8.09 -3.28 9.55
N ASN A 520 8.71 -2.50 10.44
CA ASN A 520 8.95 -2.87 11.84
C ASN A 520 7.63 -3.22 12.55
N TRP A 521 6.55 -2.50 12.23
CA TRP A 521 5.20 -2.73 12.76
C TRP A 521 4.68 -4.17 12.56
N PHE A 522 5.07 -4.85 11.48
CA PHE A 522 4.63 -6.23 11.23
C PHE A 522 5.19 -7.25 12.21
N VAL A 523 6.36 -6.96 12.80
CA VAL A 523 7.10 -7.89 13.66
C VAL A 523 7.25 -7.37 15.08
N ALA A 524 6.72 -6.19 15.37
CA ALA A 524 6.63 -5.64 16.70
C ALA A 524 5.39 -6.21 17.44
N PRO A 525 5.57 -6.81 18.64
CA PRO A 525 4.45 -7.19 19.47
C PRO A 525 3.69 -5.93 19.93
N ASP A 526 2.44 -6.12 20.33
CA ASP A 526 1.58 -5.03 20.81
C ASP A 526 1.85 -4.71 22.29
N ASP A 527 3.09 -4.29 22.59
CA ASP A 527 3.56 -3.95 23.94
C ASP A 527 3.90 -2.46 24.11
N GLN A 528 3.54 -1.64 23.11
CA GLN A 528 3.77 -0.19 23.02
C GLN A 528 5.24 0.26 22.96
N THR A 529 6.21 -0.65 23.03
CA THR A 529 7.63 -0.33 22.77
C THR A 529 7.91 -0.29 21.26
N GLY A 530 7.13 -1.10 20.54
CA GLY A 530 7.32 -1.59 19.18
C GLY A 530 8.75 -1.95 18.82
N HIS A 531 9.44 -2.54 19.78
CA HIS A 531 10.66 -3.27 19.54
C HIS A 531 10.38 -4.51 18.69
N PRO A 532 11.15 -4.78 17.63
CA PRO A 532 10.88 -5.94 16.77
C PRO A 532 11.16 -7.25 17.50
N ALA A 533 10.26 -8.23 17.37
CA ALA A 533 10.46 -9.62 17.79
C ALA A 533 11.28 -10.43 16.77
N LEU A 534 11.20 -10.09 15.49
CA LEU A 534 11.85 -10.79 14.38
C LEU A 534 12.76 -9.84 13.59
N ALA A 535 13.75 -10.39 12.89
CA ALA A 535 14.53 -9.63 11.92
C ALA A 535 13.73 -9.50 10.62
N ILE A 536 13.40 -8.27 10.23
CA ILE A 536 12.63 -7.99 9.01
C ILE A 536 13.46 -7.21 8.00
N GLY A 537 13.28 -7.52 6.71
CA GLY A 537 13.83 -6.76 5.60
C GLY A 537 12.87 -6.69 4.43
N ARG A 538 13.13 -5.78 3.49
CA ARG A 538 12.33 -5.60 2.28
C ARG A 538 13.17 -5.50 1.01
N ILE A 539 12.73 -6.16 -0.06
CA ILE A 539 13.11 -5.85 -1.44
C ILE A 539 11.90 -5.17 -2.09
N PRO A 540 11.88 -3.83 -2.23
CA PRO A 540 10.71 -3.08 -2.70
C PRO A 540 10.56 -3.13 -4.23
N ALA A 541 10.67 -4.32 -4.81
CA ALA A 541 10.71 -4.53 -6.25
C ALA A 541 9.32 -4.41 -6.89
N GLN A 542 9.21 -3.60 -7.93
CA GLN A 542 8.09 -3.55 -8.86
C GLN A 542 8.13 -4.69 -9.89
N THR A 543 9.31 -5.22 -10.22
CA THR A 543 9.49 -6.28 -11.23
C THR A 543 10.36 -7.46 -10.76
N ALA A 544 10.19 -8.62 -11.40
CA ALA A 544 10.99 -9.81 -11.10
C ALA A 544 12.49 -9.62 -11.41
N GLU A 545 12.85 -8.79 -12.39
CA GLU A 545 14.25 -8.48 -12.68
C GLU A 545 14.90 -7.65 -11.56
N GLN A 546 14.14 -6.77 -10.89
CA GLN A 546 14.63 -6.07 -9.70
C GLN A 546 14.90 -7.06 -8.56
N VAL A 547 14.00 -8.02 -8.34
CA VAL A 547 14.21 -9.11 -7.37
C VAL A 547 15.49 -9.89 -7.71
N ALA A 548 15.63 -10.36 -8.94
CA ALA A 548 16.79 -11.12 -9.39
C ALA A 548 18.12 -10.35 -9.22
N ARG A 549 18.09 -9.02 -9.43
CA ARG A 549 19.26 -8.15 -9.21
C ARG A 549 19.68 -8.12 -7.75
N VAL A 550 18.75 -7.87 -6.83
CA VAL A 550 19.08 -7.80 -5.39
C VAL A 550 19.51 -9.16 -4.85
N VAL A 551 18.86 -10.25 -5.31
CA VAL A 551 19.28 -11.63 -4.99
C VAL A 551 20.72 -11.89 -5.46
N SER A 552 21.05 -11.52 -6.70
CA SER A 552 22.39 -11.71 -7.26
C SER A 552 23.45 -10.92 -6.50
N LYS A 553 23.17 -9.65 -6.15
CA LYS A 553 24.05 -8.83 -5.32
C LYS A 553 24.26 -9.43 -3.93
N THR A 554 23.20 -9.92 -3.30
CA THR A 554 23.26 -10.57 -1.97
C THR A 554 24.21 -11.77 -1.99
N ILE A 555 24.06 -12.66 -2.98
CA ILE A 555 24.90 -13.85 -3.14
C ILE A 555 26.35 -13.45 -3.46
N ALA A 556 26.56 -12.46 -4.34
CA ALA A 556 27.89 -11.97 -4.70
C ALA A 556 28.61 -11.34 -3.49
N TYR A 557 27.90 -10.52 -2.70
CA TYR A 557 28.43 -9.92 -1.48
C TYR A 557 28.87 -11.01 -0.49
N GLU A 558 28.00 -11.96 -0.14
CA GLU A 558 28.37 -13.02 0.80
C GLU A 558 29.47 -13.96 0.27
N SER A 559 29.56 -14.14 -1.04
CA SER A 559 30.67 -14.88 -1.67
C SER A 559 31.98 -14.11 -1.52
N SER A 560 31.97 -12.79 -1.68
CA SER A 560 33.16 -11.94 -1.50
C SER A 560 33.66 -11.91 -0.04
N LEU A 561 32.76 -12.08 0.94
CA LEU A 561 33.14 -12.26 2.34
C LEU A 561 33.99 -13.51 2.55
N ARG A 562 33.61 -14.62 1.90
CA ARG A 562 34.37 -15.88 1.96
C ARG A 562 35.74 -15.73 1.31
N ALA A 563 35.83 -14.91 0.26
CA ALA A 563 37.06 -14.60 -0.43
C ALA A 563 37.94 -13.56 0.31
N ARG A 564 37.46 -12.97 1.42
CA ARG A 564 38.15 -11.92 2.19
C ARG A 564 38.64 -10.76 1.32
N ALA A 565 37.77 -10.28 0.43
CA ALA A 565 38.14 -9.20 -0.48
C ALA A 565 38.53 -7.91 0.29
N GLU A 566 39.64 -7.29 -0.09
CA GLU A 566 40.27 -6.15 0.61
C GLU A 566 39.33 -4.97 0.89
N TRP A 567 38.36 -4.71 0.01
CA TRP A 567 37.40 -3.61 0.16
C TRP A 567 36.49 -3.77 1.38
N HIS A 568 36.38 -4.98 1.95
CA HIS A 568 35.69 -5.19 3.23
C HIS A 568 36.43 -4.58 4.42
N HIS A 569 37.68 -4.13 4.29
CA HIS A 569 38.42 -3.48 5.37
C HIS A 569 38.29 -1.95 5.37
N ARG A 570 37.35 -1.41 4.60
CA ARG A 570 37.12 0.04 4.46
C ARG A 570 35.69 0.40 4.83
N ALA A 571 35.50 1.56 5.44
CA ALA A 571 34.19 2.17 5.67
C ALA A 571 34.23 3.65 5.25
N LEU A 572 33.33 4.07 4.38
CA LEU A 572 33.21 5.45 3.92
C LEU A 572 32.17 6.18 4.76
N PHE A 573 32.56 7.29 5.38
CA PHE A 573 31.69 8.17 6.15
C PHE A 573 31.59 9.53 5.45
N ILE A 574 30.37 9.99 5.25
CA ILE A 574 30.04 11.20 4.52
C ILE A 574 29.18 12.07 5.43
N ALA A 575 29.54 13.35 5.59
CA ALA A 575 28.82 14.27 6.47
C ALA A 575 28.48 15.58 5.77
N ASP A 576 27.24 16.03 5.95
CA ASP A 576 26.76 17.36 5.58
C ASP A 576 27.38 18.45 6.47
N ASP A 577 27.40 19.70 6.01
CA ASP A 577 28.02 20.85 6.68
C ASP A 577 27.03 21.86 7.28
N LYS A 578 25.72 21.61 7.12
CA LYS A 578 24.67 22.49 7.65
C LYS A 578 24.57 22.49 9.18
N GLU A 579 24.90 21.36 9.82
CA GLU A 579 24.88 21.23 11.28
C GLU A 579 26.17 20.56 11.79
N PRO A 580 26.87 21.15 12.79
CA PRO A 580 28.07 20.54 13.37
C PRO A 580 27.84 19.15 13.97
N GLN A 581 26.60 18.84 14.36
CA GLN A 581 26.22 17.55 14.93
C GLN A 581 26.42 16.39 13.93
N PHE A 582 26.32 16.62 12.62
CA PHE A 582 26.51 15.54 11.64
C PHE A 582 27.95 15.02 11.62
N VAL A 583 28.92 15.94 11.71
CA VAL A 583 30.35 15.60 11.80
C VAL A 583 30.65 14.89 13.13
N SER A 584 30.12 15.37 14.26
CA SER A 584 30.36 14.75 15.56
C SER A 584 29.74 13.35 15.67
N MET A 585 28.53 13.16 15.13
CA MET A 585 27.88 11.86 15.03
C MET A 585 28.74 10.89 14.19
N SER A 586 29.17 11.33 13.01
CA SER A 586 30.03 10.54 12.11
C SER A 586 31.31 10.09 12.81
N ASP A 587 32.03 11.01 13.46
CA ASP A 587 33.27 10.71 14.18
C ASP A 587 33.05 9.73 15.34
N ALA A 588 31.90 9.81 16.01
CA ALA A 588 31.59 8.93 17.11
C ALA A 588 31.12 7.51 16.68
N LEU A 589 30.60 7.36 15.47
CA LEU A 589 30.39 6.05 14.84
C LEU A 589 31.71 5.45 14.38
N ILE A 590 32.63 6.27 13.84
CA ILE A 590 33.98 5.84 13.46
C ILE A 590 34.75 5.28 14.66
N ALA A 591 34.61 5.88 15.84
CA ALA A 591 35.23 5.40 17.07
C ALA A 591 34.75 4.00 17.53
N GLN A 592 33.64 3.51 16.99
CA GLN A 592 33.07 2.20 17.32
C GLN A 592 33.35 1.12 16.28
N LEU A 593 34.07 1.44 15.20
CA LEU A 593 34.39 0.49 14.14
C LEU A 593 35.16 -0.73 14.70
N PRO A 594 34.89 -1.94 14.20
CA PRO A 594 35.68 -3.12 14.55
C PRO A 594 37.17 -2.94 14.21
N SER A 595 38.04 -3.56 15.00
CA SER A 595 39.47 -3.61 14.70
C SER A 595 39.71 -4.21 13.32
N GLY A 596 40.42 -3.50 12.43
CA GLY A 596 40.68 -3.93 11.06
C GLY A 596 39.76 -3.30 10.00
N VAL A 597 38.85 -2.41 10.39
CA VAL A 597 38.12 -1.54 9.45
C VAL A 597 38.70 -0.12 9.49
N VAL A 598 39.14 0.37 8.33
CA VAL A 598 39.71 1.71 8.17
C VAL A 598 38.63 2.67 7.67
N ALA A 599 38.40 3.75 8.42
CA ALA A 599 37.48 4.80 8.02
C ALA A 599 38.09 5.74 6.96
N GLN A 600 37.31 6.06 5.95
CA GLN A 600 37.55 7.13 4.98
C GLN A 600 36.47 8.21 5.19
N LYS A 601 36.84 9.47 5.41
CA LYS A 601 35.91 10.59 5.66
C LYS A 601 35.79 11.58 4.50
N THR A 602 34.59 11.85 4.02
CA THR A 602 34.33 12.92 3.03
C THR A 602 33.28 13.87 3.61
N TYR A 603 33.73 14.91 4.30
CA TYR A 603 32.86 15.86 4.99
C TYR A 603 32.79 17.15 4.18
N LEU A 604 31.58 17.67 3.90
CA LEU A 604 31.41 18.92 3.14
C LEU A 604 32.17 20.09 3.78
N ALA A 605 32.24 20.11 5.12
CA ALA A 605 32.94 21.12 5.89
C ALA A 605 34.45 21.19 5.52
N ASP A 606 35.08 20.06 5.18
CA ASP A 606 36.49 19.99 4.79
C ASP A 606 36.73 20.56 3.39
N HIS A 607 35.68 20.63 2.57
CA HIS A 607 35.71 21.18 1.21
C HIS A 607 35.27 22.65 1.14
N ARG A 608 35.08 23.32 2.29
CA ARG A 608 34.67 24.73 2.37
C ARG A 608 33.39 25.03 1.58
N GLY A 609 32.45 24.07 1.54
CA GLY A 609 31.20 24.17 0.79
C GLY A 609 31.33 23.89 -0.72
N ASP A 610 32.49 23.52 -1.24
CA ASP A 610 32.62 23.02 -2.62
C ASP A 610 32.05 21.59 -2.73
N VAL A 611 30.73 21.54 -2.95
CA VAL A 611 29.98 20.30 -3.12
C VAL A 611 30.52 19.46 -4.28
N ASN A 612 31.04 20.07 -5.35
CA ASN A 612 31.54 19.32 -6.50
C ASN A 612 32.84 18.58 -6.18
N ALA A 613 33.76 19.23 -5.48
CA ALA A 613 34.99 18.60 -5.00
C ALA A 613 34.67 17.47 -4.00
N ALA A 614 33.80 17.71 -3.03
CA ALA A 614 33.35 16.71 -2.07
C ALA A 614 32.70 15.50 -2.76
N ARG A 615 31.82 15.74 -3.74
CA ARG A 615 31.17 14.69 -4.53
C ARG A 615 32.19 13.86 -5.31
N GLY A 616 33.17 14.51 -5.95
CA GLY A 616 34.22 13.83 -6.70
C GLY A 616 35.02 12.87 -5.82
N GLU A 617 35.43 13.32 -4.63
CA GLU A 617 36.13 12.49 -3.65
C GLU A 617 35.26 11.34 -3.12
N MET A 618 34.02 11.63 -2.74
CA MET A 618 33.06 10.63 -2.28
C MET A 618 32.88 9.52 -3.33
N LEU A 619 32.65 9.88 -4.60
CA LEU A 619 32.47 8.93 -5.70
C LEU A 619 33.73 8.11 -5.95
N ALA A 620 34.91 8.72 -5.89
CA ALA A 620 36.18 8.01 -6.05
C ALA A 620 36.32 6.91 -4.97
N ARG A 621 36.12 7.26 -3.70
CA ARG A 621 36.22 6.34 -2.56
C ARG A 621 35.15 5.25 -2.59
N TRP A 622 33.91 5.59 -2.95
CA TRP A 622 32.85 4.59 -3.14
C TRP A 622 33.24 3.60 -4.25
N ASN A 623 33.77 4.10 -5.38
CA ASN A 623 34.16 3.28 -6.52
C ASN A 623 35.34 2.33 -6.22
N GLU A 624 36.23 2.69 -5.29
CA GLU A 624 37.27 1.80 -4.77
C GLU A 624 36.68 0.57 -4.04
N GLY A 625 35.51 0.76 -3.42
CA GLY A 625 34.77 -0.22 -2.65
C GLY A 625 34.95 -0.06 -1.14
N ALA A 626 33.87 -0.24 -0.40
CA ALA A 626 33.84 -0.21 1.07
C ALA A 626 32.85 -1.24 1.61
N ARG A 627 33.09 -1.77 2.81
CA ARG A 627 32.14 -2.62 3.55
C ARG A 627 30.86 -1.83 3.83
N TRP A 628 31.05 -0.61 4.32
CA TRP A 628 30.00 0.30 4.78
C TRP A 628 30.14 1.66 4.09
N VAL A 629 29.00 2.24 3.72
CA VAL A 629 28.87 3.66 3.39
C VAL A 629 27.86 4.24 4.36
N ALA A 630 28.25 5.27 5.11
CA ALA A 630 27.39 5.99 6.02
C ALA A 630 27.26 7.44 5.56
N TYR A 631 26.04 7.91 5.31
CA TYR A 631 25.75 9.32 5.05
C TYR A 631 24.99 9.91 6.25
N ILE A 632 25.51 10.99 6.82
CA ILE A 632 24.94 11.70 7.97
C ILE A 632 24.64 13.13 7.56
N GLY A 633 23.37 13.54 7.54
CA GLY A 633 23.00 14.88 7.12
C GLY A 633 21.55 15.05 6.69
N HIS A 634 21.23 16.17 6.03
CA HIS A 634 19.88 16.38 5.49
C HIS A 634 19.64 15.57 4.22
N GLY A 635 18.40 15.08 4.07
CA GLY A 635 18.02 14.24 2.93
C GLY A 635 16.59 14.52 2.49
N SER A 636 16.34 14.21 1.23
CA SER A 636 15.02 14.12 0.63
C SER A 636 14.80 12.70 0.09
N ILE A 637 13.70 12.49 -0.63
CA ILE A 637 13.40 11.21 -1.29
C ILE A 637 14.53 10.78 -2.24
N ASP A 638 15.17 11.71 -2.94
CA ASP A 638 16.07 11.41 -4.07
C ASP A 638 17.47 12.03 -3.96
N THR A 639 17.77 12.74 -2.87
CA THR A 639 18.94 13.60 -2.74
C THR A 639 19.49 13.66 -1.31
N TRP A 640 20.81 13.79 -1.20
CA TRP A 640 21.58 14.10 0.01
C TRP A 640 22.14 15.54 -0.07
N ALA A 641 21.95 16.32 1.00
CA ALA A 641 22.29 17.75 1.13
C ALA A 641 21.55 18.73 0.18
N GLU A 642 21.45 20.01 0.57
CA GLU A 642 20.68 21.07 -0.13
C GLU A 642 21.28 21.51 -1.48
N GLY A 643 22.61 21.54 -1.60
CA GLY A 643 23.30 21.59 -2.89
C GLY A 643 23.74 20.16 -3.20
N PRO A 644 23.04 19.41 -4.07
CA PRO A 644 22.92 17.96 -3.95
C PRO A 644 24.30 17.29 -3.95
N LEU A 645 24.81 16.86 -2.80
CA LEU A 645 26.09 16.14 -2.71
C LEU A 645 25.99 14.85 -3.51
N PHE A 646 24.85 14.17 -3.37
CA PHE A 646 24.55 12.97 -4.13
C PHE A 646 23.04 12.92 -4.41
N SER A 647 22.66 12.45 -5.58
CA SER A 647 21.25 12.33 -5.98
C SER A 647 21.09 11.25 -7.05
N VAL A 648 19.85 10.95 -7.42
CA VAL A 648 19.53 10.01 -8.51
C VAL A 648 20.23 10.37 -9.83
N GLU A 649 20.48 11.66 -10.10
CA GLU A 649 21.18 12.14 -11.30
C GLU A 649 22.67 11.72 -11.31
N HIS A 650 23.26 11.53 -10.14
CA HIS A 650 24.68 11.17 -9.99
C HIS A 650 24.93 9.66 -10.04
N LEU A 651 23.90 8.82 -10.03
CA LEU A 651 24.02 7.35 -10.05
C LEU A 651 24.82 6.83 -11.24
N GLY A 652 24.82 7.55 -12.36
CA GLY A 652 25.61 7.21 -13.54
C GLY A 652 27.12 7.16 -13.28
N ALA A 653 27.61 7.94 -12.30
CA ALA A 653 29.03 8.04 -11.94
C ALA A 653 29.49 6.94 -10.95
N LEU A 654 28.56 6.21 -10.32
CA LEU A 654 28.90 5.02 -9.53
C LEU A 654 29.25 3.84 -10.44
N LYS A 655 30.47 3.33 -10.27
CA LYS A 655 31.14 2.25 -11.01
C LYS A 655 31.78 1.21 -10.07
N ASN A 656 31.25 1.07 -8.85
CA ASN A 656 31.77 0.15 -7.84
C ASN A 656 31.58 -1.34 -8.21
N GLY A 657 30.78 -1.66 -9.22
CA GLY A 657 30.64 -3.03 -9.76
C GLY A 657 30.17 -4.03 -8.69
N ALA A 658 30.86 -5.15 -8.52
CA ALA A 658 30.53 -6.15 -7.50
C ALA A 658 30.88 -5.73 -6.06
N ARG A 659 31.53 -4.57 -5.86
CA ARG A 659 31.90 -4.04 -4.54
C ARG A 659 30.75 -3.22 -3.96
N THR A 660 29.64 -3.90 -3.68
CA THR A 660 28.39 -3.26 -3.24
C THR A 660 28.38 -3.11 -1.71
N PRO A 661 28.58 -1.90 -1.14
CA PRO A 661 28.54 -1.67 0.29
C PRO A 661 27.15 -1.92 0.89
N ILE A 662 27.13 -2.06 2.22
CA ILE A 662 25.94 -1.83 3.04
C ILE A 662 25.83 -0.33 3.31
N LEU A 663 24.63 0.22 3.15
CA LEU A 663 24.34 1.63 3.35
C LEU A 663 23.71 1.90 4.73
N PHE A 664 24.14 2.96 5.40
CA PHE A 664 23.49 3.50 6.59
C PHE A 664 23.23 5.00 6.37
N THR A 665 21.97 5.44 6.47
CA THR A 665 21.65 6.86 6.26
C THR A 665 20.85 7.45 7.42
N PRO A 666 21.49 7.84 8.55
CA PRO A 666 20.89 8.77 9.50
C PRO A 666 20.62 10.12 8.81
N THR A 667 19.43 10.21 8.21
CA THR A 667 18.93 11.33 7.41
C THR A 667 17.39 11.30 7.38
N CYS A 668 16.75 12.01 6.44
CA CYS A 668 15.31 11.99 6.22
C CYS A 668 14.96 11.39 4.85
N LEU A 669 13.86 10.61 4.77
CA LEU A 669 13.19 10.16 3.53
C LEU A 669 14.00 9.36 2.48
N ASP A 670 15.30 9.10 2.69
CA ASP A 670 16.17 8.38 1.74
C ASP A 670 15.65 6.97 1.38
N GLY A 671 14.90 6.36 2.30
CA GLY A 671 14.22 5.08 2.17
C GLY A 671 12.71 5.18 1.91
N PHE A 672 12.19 6.27 1.34
CA PHE A 672 10.76 6.46 1.04
C PHE A 672 10.25 5.53 -0.08
N PHE A 673 10.35 4.22 0.14
CA PHE A 673 10.13 3.16 -0.85
C PHE A 673 8.68 2.99 -1.30
N TYR A 674 7.78 3.80 -0.75
CA TYR A 674 6.33 3.68 -0.88
C TYR A 674 5.70 4.85 -1.63
N HIS A 675 6.49 5.61 -2.39
CA HIS A 675 5.96 6.61 -3.32
C HIS A 675 5.40 5.96 -4.60
N PRO A 676 4.15 6.28 -5.02
CA PRO A 676 3.48 5.67 -6.17
C PRO A 676 4.11 6.05 -7.51
N GLN A 677 4.83 7.17 -7.59
CA GLN A 677 5.35 7.69 -8.86
C GLN A 677 6.88 7.66 -8.99
N LYS A 678 7.61 7.54 -7.88
CA LYS A 678 9.07 7.75 -7.84
C LYS A 678 9.70 6.70 -6.94
N ASN A 679 10.93 6.32 -7.23
CA ASN A 679 11.73 5.52 -6.31
C ASN A 679 12.59 6.45 -5.46
N SER A 680 12.85 6.04 -4.23
CA SER A 680 13.81 6.76 -3.39
C SER A 680 15.26 6.52 -3.86
N LEU A 681 16.18 7.36 -3.41
CA LEU A 681 17.61 7.22 -3.72
C LEU A 681 18.15 5.86 -3.26
N ALA A 682 17.76 5.37 -2.08
CA ALA A 682 18.14 4.05 -1.60
C ALA A 682 17.61 2.92 -2.50
N GLU A 683 16.39 3.03 -3.05
CA GLU A 683 15.85 2.05 -3.99
C GLU A 683 16.64 2.04 -5.30
N GLU A 684 16.94 3.21 -5.85
CA GLU A 684 17.72 3.31 -7.09
C GLU A 684 19.15 2.77 -6.91
N LEU A 685 19.78 3.02 -5.76
CA LEU A 685 21.05 2.40 -5.38
C LEU A 685 20.95 0.88 -5.26
N LEU A 686 19.87 0.37 -4.68
CA LEU A 686 19.63 -1.07 -4.50
C LEU A 686 19.41 -1.75 -5.86
N PHE A 687 18.68 -1.13 -6.78
CA PHE A 687 18.33 -1.70 -8.09
C PHE A 687 19.34 -1.43 -9.21
N LYS A 688 20.33 -0.56 -8.98
CA LYS A 688 21.41 -0.27 -9.94
C LYS A 688 22.07 -1.55 -10.45
N ARG A 689 22.20 -1.70 -11.77
CA ARG A 689 22.71 -2.91 -12.43
C ARG A 689 24.19 -3.18 -12.11
N ASP A 690 25.04 -2.17 -12.29
CA ASP A 690 26.50 -2.30 -12.19
C ASP A 690 27.06 -1.50 -11.01
N GLY A 691 26.73 -1.91 -9.79
CA GLY A 691 27.15 -1.24 -8.56
C GLY A 691 25.99 -0.85 -7.66
N GLY A 692 26.14 0.29 -6.98
CA GLY A 692 25.20 0.74 -5.95
C GLY A 692 25.44 -0.01 -4.64
N ILE A 693 24.38 -0.44 -3.97
CA ILE A 693 24.45 -1.07 -2.64
C ILE A 693 23.95 -2.52 -2.68
N VAL A 694 24.33 -3.32 -1.68
CA VAL A 694 23.76 -4.66 -1.47
C VAL A 694 22.47 -4.58 -0.65
N ALA A 695 22.44 -3.66 0.30
CA ALA A 695 21.35 -3.45 1.25
C ALA A 695 21.58 -2.13 2.02
N GLY A 696 20.57 -1.64 2.75
CA GLY A 696 20.73 -0.46 3.58
C GLY A 696 19.69 -0.30 4.70
N LEU A 697 20.10 0.31 5.81
CA LEU A 697 19.18 0.77 6.86
C LEU A 697 18.90 2.25 6.62
N VAL A 698 17.68 2.53 6.20
CA VAL A 698 17.29 3.83 5.63
C VAL A 698 15.96 4.32 6.20
N PRO A 699 15.76 5.64 6.35
CA PRO A 699 14.56 6.23 6.94
C PRO A 699 13.42 6.34 5.90
N THR A 700 12.22 5.94 6.29
CA THR A 700 10.98 6.16 5.51
C THR A 700 10.29 7.47 5.86
N GLY A 701 10.62 8.06 7.00
CA GLY A 701 9.99 9.27 7.52
C GLY A 701 10.97 10.41 7.74
N LEU A 702 10.50 11.40 8.49
CA LEU A 702 11.36 12.39 9.11
C LEU A 702 11.86 11.84 10.46
N SER A 703 12.81 12.52 11.10
CA SER A 703 13.21 12.30 12.50
C SER A 703 14.26 13.33 12.90
N VAL A 704 14.56 13.42 14.20
CA VAL A 704 15.58 14.33 14.73
C VAL A 704 16.96 13.65 14.83
N PRO A 705 18.08 14.37 14.58
CA PRO A 705 19.42 13.80 14.58
C PRO A 705 19.81 13.04 15.87
N GLN A 706 19.34 13.50 17.03
CA GLN A 706 19.67 12.88 18.32
C GLN A 706 19.13 11.44 18.41
N ALA A 707 17.87 11.22 18.01
CA ALA A 707 17.27 9.88 18.02
C ALA A 707 17.90 8.96 16.96
N GLN A 708 18.30 9.51 15.81
CA GLN A 708 19.03 8.76 14.78
C GLN A 708 20.40 8.28 15.30
N GLU A 709 21.12 9.16 16.01
CA GLU A 709 22.40 8.84 16.63
C GLU A 709 22.28 7.70 17.64
N GLU A 710 21.25 7.69 18.49
CA GLU A 710 21.01 6.62 19.45
C GLU A 710 20.88 5.26 18.77
N LEU A 711 20.07 5.16 17.70
CA LEU A 711 19.92 3.92 16.93
C LEU A 711 21.25 3.52 16.26
N MET A 712 21.95 4.46 15.62
CA MET A 712 23.19 4.16 14.93
C MET A 712 24.29 3.71 15.89
N ARG A 713 24.42 4.34 17.06
CA ARG A 713 25.36 3.89 18.10
C ARG A 713 25.00 2.50 18.60
N ALA A 714 23.73 2.23 18.87
CA ALA A 714 23.28 0.89 19.28
C ALA A 714 23.61 -0.17 18.22
N LEU A 715 23.47 0.18 16.93
CA LEU A 715 23.79 -0.70 15.81
C LEU A 715 25.29 -0.94 15.65
N PHE A 716 26.12 0.09 15.65
CA PHE A 716 27.56 -0.07 15.52
C PHE A 716 28.16 -0.86 16.69
N ALA A 717 27.64 -0.66 17.91
CA ALA A 717 27.98 -1.50 19.05
C ALA A 717 27.59 -2.98 18.85
N GLU A 718 26.43 -3.26 18.25
CA GLU A 718 26.02 -4.63 17.89
C GLU A 718 26.92 -5.26 16.81
N LEU A 719 27.30 -4.49 15.79
CA LEU A 719 28.17 -4.94 14.71
C LEU A 719 29.58 -5.26 15.20
N SER A 720 30.07 -4.52 16.21
CA SER A 720 31.39 -4.75 16.81
C SER A 720 31.38 -5.85 17.89
N GLY A 721 30.29 -5.95 18.68
CA GLY A 721 30.21 -6.86 19.82
C GLY A 721 29.67 -8.27 19.52
N ASN A 722 28.89 -8.47 18.45
CA ASN A 722 28.16 -9.71 18.19
C ASN A 722 28.43 -10.29 16.78
N PRO A 723 29.63 -10.83 16.51
CA PRO A 723 30.04 -11.26 15.17
C PRO A 723 29.22 -12.42 14.59
N ALA A 724 28.47 -13.15 15.44
CA ALA A 724 27.68 -14.30 15.01
C ALA A 724 26.34 -13.92 14.33
N ALA A 725 25.84 -12.70 14.55
CA ALA A 725 24.52 -12.30 14.08
C ALA A 725 24.50 -11.94 12.59
N SER A 726 23.36 -12.17 11.96
CA SER A 726 23.03 -11.51 10.69
C SER A 726 22.79 -10.01 10.90
N LEU A 727 22.80 -9.25 9.81
CA LEU A 727 22.59 -7.81 9.86
C LEU A 727 21.17 -7.44 10.33
N GLY A 728 20.14 -8.16 9.89
CA GLY A 728 18.77 -7.95 10.36
C GLY A 728 18.60 -8.24 11.86
N GLU A 729 19.27 -9.27 12.39
CA GLU A 729 19.25 -9.54 13.84
C GLU A 729 20.03 -8.49 14.63
N ALA A 730 21.12 -7.96 14.10
CA ALA A 730 21.85 -6.84 14.70
C ALA A 730 20.99 -5.58 14.75
N ILE A 731 20.27 -5.26 13.68
CA ILE A 731 19.32 -4.15 13.62
C ILE A 731 18.18 -4.34 14.63
N ALA A 732 17.59 -5.54 14.69
CA ALA A 732 16.51 -5.83 15.64
C ALA A 732 16.99 -5.71 17.10
N ARG A 733 18.22 -6.14 17.42
CA ARG A 733 18.82 -5.94 18.75
C ARG A 733 19.15 -4.48 19.04
N ALA A 734 19.64 -3.73 18.05
CA ALA A 734 19.90 -2.30 18.18
C ALA A 734 18.62 -1.53 18.52
N LYS A 735 17.52 -1.78 17.78
CA LYS A 735 16.21 -1.19 18.06
C LYS A 735 15.71 -1.51 19.47
N ARG A 736 15.95 -2.71 19.98
CA ARG A 736 15.61 -3.12 21.36
C ARG A 736 16.40 -2.39 22.46
N LYS A 737 17.54 -1.76 22.12
CA LYS A 737 18.35 -0.98 23.06
C LYS A 737 17.97 0.49 23.12
N VAL A 738 17.26 0.99 22.10
CA VAL A 738 16.74 2.35 22.05
C VAL A 738 15.46 2.41 22.89
N ASP A 739 15.25 3.50 23.62
CA ASP A 739 14.00 3.70 24.35
C ASP A 739 12.83 3.73 23.36
N GLY A 740 11.81 2.89 23.59
CA GLY A 740 10.62 2.84 22.74
C GLY A 740 9.54 3.82 23.15
N LYS A 741 9.72 4.56 24.26
CA LYS A 741 8.65 5.35 24.88
C LYS A 741 8.62 6.82 24.46
N SER A 742 9.75 7.43 24.10
CA SER A 742 9.75 8.80 23.58
C SER A 742 9.19 8.80 22.14
N PRO A 743 8.36 9.78 21.76
CA PRO A 743 7.84 9.86 20.40
C PRO A 743 8.93 9.90 19.31
N GLU A 744 10.04 10.60 19.57
CA GLU A 744 11.14 10.80 18.64
C GLU A 744 11.96 9.50 18.44
N THR A 745 12.24 8.80 19.53
CA THR A 745 12.96 7.52 19.51
C THR A 745 12.08 6.39 18.97
N ARG A 746 10.79 6.41 19.28
CA ARG A 746 9.76 5.53 18.68
C ARG A 746 9.71 5.69 17.16
N GLU A 747 9.69 6.93 16.65
CA GLU A 747 9.69 7.21 15.21
C GLU A 747 10.91 6.57 14.52
N VAL A 748 12.10 6.69 15.09
CA VAL A 748 13.31 6.07 14.52
C VAL A 748 13.25 4.53 14.56
N ILE A 749 12.75 3.93 15.65
CA ILE A 749 12.54 2.48 15.73
C ILE A 749 11.59 1.99 14.63
N ASP A 750 10.51 2.72 14.36
CA ASP A 750 9.51 2.31 13.40
C ASP A 750 9.87 2.61 11.94
N THR A 751 10.51 3.75 11.66
CA THR A 751 10.69 4.28 10.31
C THR A 751 12.06 4.00 9.69
N PHE A 752 13.07 3.59 10.48
CA PHE A 752 14.32 3.09 9.90
C PHE A 752 14.13 1.64 9.47
N VAL A 753 14.00 1.43 8.15
CA VAL A 753 13.72 0.12 7.55
C VAL A 753 14.97 -0.50 6.95
N TRP A 754 15.04 -1.82 6.98
CA TRP A 754 16.10 -2.58 6.34
C TRP A 754 15.69 -2.94 4.90
N LEU A 755 16.30 -2.29 3.91
CA LEU A 755 16.15 -2.65 2.51
C LEU A 755 17.20 -3.70 2.13
N GLY A 756 16.77 -4.93 1.86
CA GLY A 756 17.62 -6.08 1.55
C GLY A 756 17.24 -7.33 2.34
N ASP A 757 18.08 -8.35 2.22
CA ASP A 757 17.89 -9.62 2.91
C ASP A 757 18.22 -9.48 4.42
N PRO A 758 17.28 -9.76 5.35
CA PRO A 758 17.55 -9.67 6.79
C PRO A 758 18.57 -10.70 7.29
N ALA A 759 18.78 -11.82 6.59
CA ALA A 759 19.80 -12.80 6.93
C ALA A 759 21.17 -12.52 6.29
N LEU A 760 21.35 -11.34 5.66
CA LEU A 760 22.63 -10.92 5.11
C LEU A 760 23.74 -11.03 6.16
N ARG A 761 24.81 -11.73 5.81
CA ARG A 761 26.01 -11.86 6.64
C ARG A 761 26.96 -10.69 6.38
N VAL A 762 27.74 -10.33 7.39
CA VAL A 762 28.79 -9.30 7.31
C VAL A 762 30.14 -9.94 7.66
N LEU A 763 31.25 -9.37 7.18
CA LEU A 763 32.59 -9.91 7.45
C LEU A 763 32.84 -9.91 8.96
N ARG A 764 33.39 -11.04 9.44
CA ARG A 764 33.72 -11.28 10.84
C ARG A 764 35.23 -11.17 10.98
N ASP A 765 35.70 -10.11 11.63
CA ASP A 765 37.10 -10.03 12.04
C ASP A 765 37.26 -10.97 13.26
N LYS A 766 38.23 -11.90 13.18
CA LYS A 766 38.46 -12.94 14.19
C LYS A 766 39.30 -12.43 15.34
#